data_AF-A0A2W6C8T4-F1
#
_entry.id   AF-A0A2W6C8T4-F1
#
_cell.length_a   1.000
_cell.length_b   1.000
_cell.length_c   1.000
_cell.angle_alpha   90.00
_cell.angle_beta   90.00
_cell.angle_gamma   90.00
#
_symmetry.space_group_name_H-M   'P 1'
#
loop_
_entity.id
_entity.type
_entity.pdbx_description
1 polymer ?
#
loop_
_entity_poly.entity_id
_entity_poly.type
_entity_poly.pdbx_seq_one_letter_code
_entity_poly.pdbx_strand_id
1 'polypeptide(L)'
;MQLQQLQKSLANTADPPLAERTLSRLVQASEQATGKNSARLRNELATSSPLRERLLAVLGASVALGDHLVQRAALGAADWEVLGVEQPQVLALPTTSAAQLRCAYRRELLRIAAADLTGQLPIMLVAAQLSDLADATVNAAMQMAAEPGSKLAVLALGKCGARELNYVSDVDVLFLTERTEQTMRATTSARGLMRICHEVAWQIDPGLRPEGQQGALVRTLDSYVAYYQRWADSWEFQALLKARWIAGVSAESPIAQGWLEQITPLVWRAANRPNFVLDAQAMRRRVEQRANRHIGVAAYYDIKLGPGGLRDIEFAVQLLQLVHGQGDPALRSAGMVSALAALTDGGYIGREDGAALHDSYCFLRIMEHRLQLRSLRRTHQLVADPVQLRWLARSLGYHRVTGGQRPGDAVELFLADWRRHSAQVRQLHEKLFYRPLLTAVARLPSDAVRLTPDAARHRLATLGFADPPGALAHVAALSTGVSRRAAIQRALLPVILAELAQAADPDAGLLAYRRVSEQLGRSPWFLRLMRDGGVLALRLAKVLGHSKYIANLLERDAHGLNLLASDDDLVPRSRVQLVELLTTATKRMLSEPHLPPAPEPGAVLRRAIAALRSRRQHELLRIACADVCGMLPSTNVGPALSDLTDAVLGVALEAALVQLAARHCGALPMRLAVIAMGRYGGQESSYASDADVLFVYEPQPGADPGVASAAAQGVAWQLMRLLAERRSGSRAGYRCRSSSGRSRWAACGQPRRV
;
A
#
# COMPACT_ATOMS: atom_id res chain seq x y z
N MET A 1 25.35 -20.65 50.26
CA MET A 1 24.56 -19.52 49.71
C MET A 1 25.13 -18.97 48.40
N GLN A 2 26.44 -18.68 48.30
CA GLN A 2 27.06 -18.06 47.11
C GLN A 2 26.99 -18.91 45.82
N LEU A 3 27.23 -20.24 45.89
CA LEU A 3 27.14 -21.12 44.72
C LEU A 3 25.71 -21.26 44.16
N GLN A 4 24.72 -21.34 45.04
CA GLN A 4 23.30 -21.43 44.66
C GLN A 4 22.81 -20.15 43.95
N GLN A 5 23.26 -18.98 44.38
CA GLN A 5 22.94 -17.71 43.71
C GLN A 5 23.57 -17.63 42.31
N LEU A 6 24.80 -18.11 42.15
CA LEU A 6 25.46 -18.21 40.85
C LEU A 6 24.73 -19.16 39.91
N GLN A 7 24.35 -20.35 40.40
CA GLN A 7 23.56 -21.34 39.64
C GLN A 7 22.20 -20.77 39.21
N LYS A 8 21.50 -20.05 40.11
CA LYS A 8 20.23 -19.38 39.78
C LYS A 8 20.43 -18.33 38.68
N SER A 9 21.49 -17.53 38.78
CA SER A 9 21.79 -16.49 37.79
C SER A 9 22.14 -17.10 36.43
N LEU A 10 22.95 -18.17 36.41
CA LEU A 10 23.28 -18.94 35.20
C LEU A 10 22.03 -19.52 34.54
N ALA A 11 21.13 -20.12 35.33
CA ALA A 11 19.89 -20.72 34.85
C ALA A 11 18.92 -19.72 34.21
N ASN A 12 19.09 -18.41 34.46
CA ASN A 12 18.28 -17.35 33.87
C ASN A 12 18.87 -16.77 32.58
N THR A 13 20.09 -17.13 32.20
CA THR A 13 20.74 -16.62 30.98
C THR A 13 20.14 -17.21 29.70
N ALA A 14 20.40 -16.59 28.55
CA ALA A 14 19.88 -17.05 27.26
C ALA A 14 20.38 -18.46 26.88
N ASP A 15 21.67 -18.74 27.11
CA ASP A 15 22.31 -20.06 26.94
C ASP A 15 23.22 -20.34 28.15
N PRO A 16 22.71 -21.07 29.17
CA PRO A 16 23.48 -21.36 30.39
C PRO A 16 24.79 -22.13 30.15
N PRO A 17 24.83 -23.18 29.30
CA PRO A 17 26.09 -23.84 28.94
C PRO A 17 27.11 -22.92 28.28
N LEU A 18 26.69 -21.97 27.44
CA LEU A 18 27.58 -20.96 26.88
C LEU A 18 28.12 -20.02 27.97
N ALA A 19 27.24 -19.52 28.84
CA ALA A 19 27.62 -18.62 29.92
C ALA A 19 28.65 -19.26 30.86
N GLU A 20 28.41 -20.51 31.26
CA GLU A 20 29.29 -21.28 32.15
C GLU A 20 30.67 -21.50 31.51
N ARG A 21 30.72 -22.05 30.28
CA ARG A 21 31.99 -22.30 29.58
C ARG A 21 32.79 -21.02 29.38
N THR A 22 32.12 -19.93 29.02
CA THR A 22 32.79 -18.64 28.79
C THR A 22 33.28 -18.01 30.08
N LEU A 23 32.51 -18.14 31.18
CA LEU A 23 32.94 -17.67 32.50
C LEU A 23 34.19 -18.42 32.97
N SER A 24 34.22 -19.75 32.81
CA SER A 24 35.40 -20.56 33.15
C SER A 24 36.63 -20.13 32.37
N ARG A 25 36.48 -19.91 31.05
CA ARG A 25 37.56 -19.37 30.20
C ARG A 25 38.03 -17.98 30.65
N LEU A 26 37.11 -17.11 31.06
CA LEU A 26 37.43 -15.76 31.53
C LEU A 26 38.22 -15.78 32.84
N VAL A 27 37.81 -16.63 33.78
CA VAL A 27 38.52 -16.81 35.06
C VAL A 27 39.92 -17.38 34.81
N GLN A 28 40.04 -18.43 33.99
CA GLN A 28 41.33 -19.04 33.65
C GLN A 28 42.29 -18.05 32.97
N ALA A 29 41.80 -17.28 31.98
CA ALA A 29 42.58 -16.25 31.31
C ALA A 29 43.04 -15.15 32.28
N SER A 30 42.17 -14.76 33.22
CA SER A 30 42.50 -13.78 34.26
C SER A 30 43.58 -14.30 35.21
N GLU A 31 43.54 -15.59 35.59
CA GLU A 31 44.55 -16.22 36.45
C GLU A 31 45.93 -16.27 35.78
N GLN A 32 45.97 -16.68 34.51
CA GLN A 32 47.21 -16.80 33.75
C GLN A 32 47.89 -15.44 33.54
N ALA A 33 47.11 -14.38 33.35
CA ALA A 33 47.65 -13.04 33.17
C ALA A 33 48.01 -12.37 34.51
N THR A 34 47.09 -12.39 35.47
CA THR A 34 47.23 -11.65 36.75
C THR A 34 46.39 -12.29 37.87
N GLY A 35 47.03 -12.94 38.85
CA GLY A 35 46.32 -13.51 40.02
C GLY A 35 45.41 -12.52 40.76
N LYS A 36 45.78 -11.23 40.78
CA LYS A 36 44.99 -10.15 41.38
C LYS A 36 43.64 -9.91 40.69
N ASN A 37 43.58 -9.88 39.35
CA ASN A 37 42.31 -9.63 38.65
C ASN A 37 41.37 -10.84 38.75
N SER A 38 41.92 -12.06 38.74
CA SER A 38 41.11 -13.27 38.97
C SER A 38 40.48 -13.28 40.37
N ALA A 39 41.27 -12.97 41.41
CA ALA A 39 40.76 -12.87 42.78
C ALA A 39 39.66 -11.80 42.89
N ARG A 40 39.84 -10.64 42.23
CA ARG A 40 38.84 -9.57 42.19
C ARG A 40 37.57 -10.02 41.48
N LEU A 41 37.66 -10.62 40.30
CA LEU A 41 36.50 -11.13 39.55
C LEU A 41 35.70 -12.14 40.36
N ARG A 42 36.37 -13.09 41.02
CA ARG A 42 35.71 -14.09 41.89
C ARG A 42 35.01 -13.44 43.07
N ASN A 43 35.65 -12.47 43.72
CA ASN A 43 35.06 -11.74 44.83
C ASN A 43 33.80 -10.98 44.38
N GLU A 44 33.89 -10.22 43.28
CA GLU A 44 32.76 -9.47 42.75
C GLU A 44 31.60 -10.38 42.29
N LEU A 45 31.90 -11.53 41.68
CA LEU A 45 30.89 -12.54 41.37
C LEU A 45 30.19 -13.07 42.63
N ALA A 46 30.88 -13.15 43.76
CA ALA A 46 30.32 -13.61 45.03
C ALA A 46 29.51 -12.51 45.74
N THR A 47 29.92 -11.24 45.66
CA THR A 47 29.39 -10.14 46.48
C THR A 47 28.46 -9.17 45.71
N SER A 48 28.70 -8.93 44.42
CA SER A 48 27.98 -7.95 43.61
C SER A 48 26.91 -8.61 42.73
N SER A 49 25.63 -8.52 43.14
CA SER A 49 24.51 -9.02 42.31
C SER A 49 24.41 -8.33 40.95
N PRO A 50 24.51 -6.98 40.85
CA PRO A 50 24.38 -6.30 39.56
C PRO A 50 25.46 -6.69 38.56
N LEU A 51 26.73 -6.77 38.99
CA LEU A 51 27.81 -7.21 38.11
C LEU A 51 27.60 -8.67 37.68
N ARG A 52 27.29 -9.56 38.62
CA ARG A 52 27.08 -10.99 38.34
C ARG A 52 25.97 -11.19 37.31
N GLU A 53 24.82 -10.56 37.51
CA GLU A 53 23.67 -10.68 36.60
C GLU A 53 23.99 -10.14 35.21
N ARG A 54 24.59 -8.95 35.12
CA ARG A 54 24.97 -8.33 33.84
C ARG A 54 26.04 -9.12 33.10
N LEU A 55 27.08 -9.57 33.80
CA LEU A 55 28.14 -10.38 33.19
C LEU A 55 27.57 -11.69 32.65
N LEU A 56 26.81 -12.44 33.47
CA LEU A 56 26.23 -13.70 33.03
C LEU A 56 25.23 -13.54 31.89
N ALA A 57 24.43 -12.47 31.90
CA ALA A 57 23.54 -12.14 30.80
C ALA A 57 24.31 -11.95 29.48
N VAL A 58 25.41 -11.17 29.51
CA VAL A 58 26.27 -10.97 28.33
C VAL A 58 26.91 -12.28 27.88
N LEU A 59 27.50 -13.06 28.80
CA LEU A 59 28.18 -14.31 28.48
C LEU A 59 27.23 -15.37 27.90
N GLY A 60 25.99 -15.43 28.37
CA GLY A 60 24.97 -16.35 27.85
C GLY A 60 24.31 -15.87 26.56
N ALA A 61 24.37 -14.57 26.25
CA ALA A 61 23.74 -14.00 25.06
C ALA A 61 24.71 -13.84 23.88
N SER A 62 25.99 -13.54 24.13
CA SER A 62 26.95 -13.16 23.09
C SER A 62 28.26 -13.94 23.20
N VAL A 63 28.51 -14.78 22.20
CA VAL A 63 29.80 -15.45 22.00
C VAL A 63 30.88 -14.41 21.73
N ALA A 64 30.60 -13.42 20.88
CA ALA A 64 31.58 -12.42 20.47
C ALA A 64 32.02 -11.49 21.61
N LEU A 65 31.11 -11.02 22.46
CA LEU A 65 31.47 -10.21 23.63
C LEU A 65 32.14 -11.07 24.71
N GLY A 66 31.72 -12.33 24.87
CA GLY A 66 32.37 -13.29 25.75
C GLY A 66 33.83 -13.55 25.37
N ASP A 67 34.09 -13.87 24.11
CA ASP A 67 35.44 -14.07 23.58
C ASP A 67 36.30 -12.81 23.70
N HIS A 68 35.71 -11.63 23.48
CA HIS A 68 36.40 -10.36 23.71
C HIS A 68 36.85 -10.21 25.16
N LEU A 69 35.98 -10.46 26.15
CA LEU A 69 36.35 -10.40 27.57
C LEU A 69 37.47 -11.38 27.91
N VAL A 70 37.40 -12.62 27.41
CA VAL A 70 38.45 -13.64 27.62
C VAL A 70 39.79 -13.18 27.02
N GLN A 71 39.78 -12.68 25.79
CA GLN A 71 40.98 -12.20 25.10
C GLN A 71 41.61 -11.00 25.86
N ARG A 72 40.78 -10.08 26.35
CA ARG A 72 41.25 -8.91 27.10
C ARG A 72 41.79 -9.29 28.48
N ALA A 73 41.16 -10.24 29.17
CA ALA A 73 41.65 -10.80 30.42
C ALA A 73 43.01 -11.49 30.26
N ALA A 74 43.23 -12.23 29.16
CA ALA A 74 44.52 -12.84 28.86
C ALA A 74 45.65 -11.81 28.65
N LEU A 75 45.30 -10.57 28.29
CA LEU A 75 46.22 -9.43 28.20
C LEU A 75 46.33 -8.63 29.52
N GLY A 76 45.76 -9.14 30.62
CA GLY A 76 45.77 -8.50 31.93
C GLY A 76 44.76 -7.37 32.12
N ALA A 77 43.86 -7.13 31.15
CA ALA A 77 42.83 -6.09 31.25
C ALA A 77 41.57 -6.60 31.96
N ALA A 78 40.98 -5.76 32.82
CA ALA A 78 39.76 -6.06 33.56
C ALA A 78 38.52 -5.37 32.93
N ASP A 79 38.31 -5.55 31.63
CA ASP A 79 37.23 -4.87 30.90
C ASP A 79 35.82 -5.29 31.38
N TRP A 80 35.69 -6.42 32.09
CA TRP A 80 34.44 -6.84 32.73
C TRP A 80 33.97 -5.86 33.83
N GLU A 81 34.85 -5.05 34.41
CA GLU A 81 34.51 -4.09 35.47
C GLU A 81 33.48 -3.05 35.00
N VAL A 82 33.47 -2.72 33.71
CA VAL A 82 32.53 -1.74 33.14
C VAL A 82 31.08 -2.14 33.30
N LEU A 83 30.82 -3.44 33.48
CA LEU A 83 29.48 -4.00 33.67
C LEU A 83 28.92 -3.71 35.07
N GLY A 84 29.78 -3.43 36.05
CA GLY A 84 29.39 -3.11 37.42
C GLY A 84 29.13 -1.62 37.66
N VAL A 85 29.48 -0.77 36.69
CA VAL A 85 29.40 0.70 36.80
C VAL A 85 28.16 1.19 36.06
N GLU A 86 27.57 2.29 36.53
CA GLU A 86 26.56 3.02 35.78
C GLU A 86 27.15 3.60 34.49
N GLN A 87 26.30 3.84 33.49
CA GLN A 87 26.74 4.38 32.21
C GLN A 87 27.21 5.84 32.37
N PRO A 88 28.29 6.25 31.69
CA PRO A 88 28.74 7.63 31.72
C PRO A 88 27.72 8.55 31.05
N GLN A 89 27.54 9.77 31.58
CA GLN A 89 26.66 10.78 30.99
C GLN A 89 27.19 11.33 29.65
N VAL A 90 28.51 11.29 29.44
CA VAL A 90 29.18 11.77 28.22
C VAL A 90 30.16 10.70 27.71
N LEU A 91 30.03 10.34 26.44
CA LEU A 91 30.91 9.40 25.76
C LEU A 91 32.13 10.14 25.18
N ALA A 92 33.29 9.98 25.83
CA ALA A 92 34.57 10.49 25.34
C ALA A 92 35.47 9.32 24.93
N LEU A 93 35.63 9.12 23.62
CA LEU A 93 36.48 8.06 23.08
C LEU A 93 37.90 8.56 22.78
N PRO A 94 38.93 7.71 22.96
CA PRO A 94 40.32 8.09 22.73
C PRO A 94 40.61 8.28 21.24
N THR A 95 41.48 9.25 20.93
CA THR A 95 41.86 9.63 19.56
C THR A 95 43.32 9.34 19.22
N THR A 96 44.04 8.64 20.10
CA THR A 96 45.48 8.38 19.95
C THR A 96 45.79 7.30 18.92
N SER A 97 44.99 6.23 18.86
CA SER A 97 45.18 5.12 17.90
C SER A 97 43.90 4.32 17.67
N ALA A 98 43.79 3.68 16.51
CA ALA A 98 42.63 2.86 16.16
C ALA A 98 42.45 1.66 17.09
N ALA A 99 43.55 1.10 17.62
CA ALA A 99 43.51 0.00 18.58
C ALA A 99 42.92 0.42 19.93
N GLN A 100 43.29 1.59 20.44
CA GLN A 100 42.71 2.13 21.68
C GLN A 100 41.24 2.52 21.49
N LEU A 101 40.90 3.13 20.36
CA LEU A 101 39.51 3.44 20.00
C LEU A 101 38.65 2.17 19.91
N ARG A 102 39.16 1.10 19.31
CA ARG A 102 38.50 -0.23 19.28
C ARG A 102 38.23 -0.78 20.68
N CYS A 103 39.20 -0.69 21.59
CA CYS A 103 39.02 -1.16 22.96
C CYS A 103 37.96 -0.34 23.71
N ALA A 104 38.00 0.99 23.59
CA ALA A 104 37.02 1.88 24.18
C ALA A 104 35.60 1.63 23.63
N TYR A 105 35.46 1.51 22.30
CA TYR A 105 34.19 1.16 21.65
C TYR A 105 33.61 -0.14 22.21
N ARG A 106 34.42 -1.20 22.33
CA ARG A 106 33.96 -2.49 22.85
C ARG A 106 33.55 -2.44 24.32
N ARG A 107 34.21 -1.62 25.14
CA ARG A 107 33.83 -1.40 26.54
C ARG A 107 32.48 -0.70 26.66
N GLU A 108 32.20 0.31 25.83
CA GLU A 108 30.89 0.96 25.81
C GLU A 108 29.80 0.03 25.25
N LEU A 109 30.11 -0.73 24.20
CA LEU A 109 29.21 -1.74 23.65
C LEU A 109 28.82 -2.80 24.71
N LEU A 110 29.77 -3.22 25.56
CA LEU A 110 29.52 -4.11 26.69
C LEU A 110 28.52 -3.51 27.69
N ARG A 111 28.65 -2.21 28.03
CA ARG A 111 27.70 -1.54 28.93
C ARG A 111 26.30 -1.47 28.35
N ILE A 112 26.18 -1.12 27.07
CA ILE A 112 24.89 -1.07 26.37
C ILE A 112 24.26 -2.47 26.32
N ALA A 113 25.04 -3.49 25.93
CA ALA A 113 24.59 -4.88 25.87
C ALA A 113 24.10 -5.41 27.23
N ALA A 114 24.81 -5.08 28.30
CA ALA A 114 24.42 -5.48 29.64
C ALA A 114 23.09 -4.84 30.08
N ALA A 115 22.92 -3.54 29.86
CA ALA A 115 21.69 -2.83 30.21
C ALA A 115 20.48 -3.34 29.40
N ASP A 116 20.69 -3.59 28.11
CA ASP A 116 19.68 -4.15 27.21
C ASP A 116 19.25 -5.57 27.62
N LEU A 117 20.22 -6.47 27.86
CA LEU A 117 19.94 -7.87 28.21
C LEU A 117 19.33 -8.04 29.61
N THR A 118 19.51 -7.07 30.50
CA THR A 118 18.94 -7.09 31.86
C THR A 118 17.65 -6.28 31.98
N GLY A 119 17.10 -5.79 30.87
CA GLY A 119 15.81 -5.08 30.85
C GLY A 119 15.84 -3.70 31.48
N GLN A 120 17.02 -3.09 31.64
CA GLN A 120 17.18 -1.78 32.27
C GLN A 120 16.84 -0.62 31.33
N LEU A 121 16.87 -0.87 30.02
CA LEU A 121 16.57 0.14 29.00
C LEU A 121 15.54 -0.39 28.00
N PRO A 122 14.53 0.40 27.63
CA PRO A 122 13.69 0.10 26.48
C PRO A 122 14.51 0.14 25.19
N ILE A 123 14.10 -0.65 24.20
CA ILE A 123 14.86 -0.86 22.95
C ILE A 123 15.22 0.43 22.21
N MET A 124 14.34 1.44 22.24
CA MET A 124 14.61 2.71 21.55
C MET A 124 15.73 3.52 22.24
N LEU A 125 15.89 3.41 23.56
CA LEU A 125 17.03 4.01 24.25
C LEU A 125 18.32 3.24 23.99
N VAL A 126 18.26 1.91 23.90
CA VAL A 126 19.41 1.10 23.46
C VAL A 126 19.87 1.53 22.07
N ALA A 127 18.94 1.68 21.13
CA ALA A 127 19.24 2.10 19.76
C ALA A 127 19.82 3.53 19.69
N ALA A 128 19.32 4.44 20.54
CA ALA A 128 19.86 5.78 20.67
C ALA A 128 21.30 5.75 21.20
N GLN A 129 21.58 4.98 22.25
CA GLN A 129 22.94 4.85 22.80
C GLN A 129 23.93 4.22 21.82
N LEU A 130 23.50 3.24 21.02
CA LEU A 130 24.33 2.68 19.95
C LEU A 130 24.64 3.74 18.88
N SER A 131 23.68 4.64 18.61
CA SER A 131 23.87 5.76 17.69
C SER A 131 24.82 6.82 18.25
N ASP A 132 24.70 7.13 19.54
CA ASP A 132 25.61 8.07 20.22
C ASP A 132 27.04 7.50 20.28
N LEU A 133 27.19 6.19 20.48
CA LEU A 133 28.47 5.50 20.41
C LEU A 133 29.05 5.54 18.98
N ALA A 134 28.21 5.40 17.96
CA ALA A 134 28.63 5.54 16.57
C ALA A 134 29.10 6.97 16.28
N ASP A 135 28.34 7.99 16.69
CA ASP A 135 28.68 9.40 16.53
C ASP A 135 30.02 9.73 17.22
N ALA A 136 30.22 9.27 18.46
CA ALA A 136 31.49 9.44 19.18
C ALA A 136 32.66 8.75 18.45
N THR A 137 32.42 7.58 17.86
CA THR A 137 33.43 6.83 17.10
C THR A 137 33.79 7.54 15.80
N VAL A 138 32.80 8.07 15.08
CA VAL A 138 33.03 8.86 13.86
C VAL A 138 33.80 10.14 14.19
N ASN A 139 33.45 10.84 15.27
CA ASN A 139 34.17 12.02 15.70
C ASN A 139 35.62 11.73 16.06
N ALA A 140 35.89 10.66 16.81
CA ALA A 140 37.26 10.25 17.13
C ALA A 140 38.05 9.88 15.87
N ALA A 141 37.46 9.08 14.97
CA ALA A 141 38.06 8.72 13.69
C ALA A 141 38.32 9.94 12.79
N MET A 142 37.42 10.92 12.80
CA MET A 142 37.57 12.18 12.07
C MET A 142 38.77 12.97 12.59
N GLN A 143 38.93 13.10 13.90
CA GLN A 143 40.09 13.80 14.49
C GLN A 143 41.42 13.14 14.11
N MET A 144 41.44 11.81 14.01
CA MET A 144 42.61 11.04 13.60
C MET A 144 42.92 11.13 12.10
N ALA A 145 41.91 11.28 11.26
CA ALA A 145 42.04 11.28 9.79
C ALA A 145 42.04 12.69 9.16
N ALA A 146 41.82 13.74 9.95
CA ALA A 146 41.68 15.10 9.46
C ALA A 146 42.99 15.63 8.84
N GLU A 147 42.92 15.99 7.56
CA GLU A 147 43.98 16.71 6.86
C GLU A 147 43.84 18.21 7.16
N PRO A 148 44.95 18.94 7.37
CA PRO A 148 44.92 20.38 7.59
C PRO A 148 44.18 21.13 6.46
N GLY A 149 43.13 21.87 6.85
CA GLY A 149 42.30 22.65 5.92
C GLY A 149 41.27 21.85 5.11
N SER A 150 41.05 20.57 5.41
CA SER A 150 40.04 19.72 4.73
C SER A 150 38.59 20.19 4.93
N LYS A 151 38.26 20.79 6.08
CA LYS A 151 36.91 21.30 6.43
C LYS A 151 35.78 20.33 6.02
N LEU A 152 35.92 19.06 6.44
CA LEU A 152 34.95 18.01 6.17
C LEU A 152 33.83 18.02 7.22
N ALA A 153 32.59 17.85 6.77
CA ALA A 153 31.41 17.57 7.60
C ALA A 153 30.77 16.23 7.20
N VAL A 154 30.17 15.55 8.18
CA VAL A 154 29.55 14.24 8.02
C VAL A 154 28.08 14.31 8.46
N LEU A 155 27.17 13.98 7.54
CA LEU A 155 25.75 13.78 7.86
C LEU A 155 25.47 12.27 7.88
N ALA A 156 24.89 11.77 8.97
CA ALA A 156 24.31 10.44 9.00
C ALA A 156 22.94 10.44 8.29
N LEU A 157 22.65 9.34 7.61
CA LEU A 157 21.34 9.00 7.08
C LEU A 157 20.80 7.73 7.77
N GLY A 158 19.65 7.25 7.32
CA GLY A 158 19.14 5.93 7.71
C GLY A 158 18.98 5.77 9.23
N LYS A 159 19.34 4.59 9.76
CA LYS A 159 19.18 4.27 11.19
C LYS A 159 20.04 5.17 12.08
N CYS A 160 21.28 5.47 11.70
CA CYS A 160 22.17 6.35 12.49
C CYS A 160 21.62 7.77 12.59
N GLY A 161 21.13 8.31 11.47
CA GLY A 161 20.57 9.65 11.44
C GLY A 161 19.32 9.79 12.30
N ALA A 162 18.45 8.78 12.33
CA ALA A 162 17.28 8.73 13.22
C ALA A 162 17.57 8.34 14.68
N ARG A 163 18.82 8.04 15.04
CA ARG A 163 19.23 7.48 16.35
C ARG A 163 18.56 6.13 16.67
N GLU A 164 18.51 5.25 15.67
CA GLU A 164 17.86 3.93 15.73
C GLU A 164 18.82 2.78 15.31
N LEU A 165 20.12 2.91 15.57
CA LEU A 165 21.08 1.86 15.22
C LEU A 165 20.85 0.56 15.99
N ASN A 166 21.17 -0.55 15.31
CA ASN A 166 21.30 -1.85 15.94
C ASN A 166 22.77 -2.14 16.29
N TYR A 167 23.03 -3.22 17.04
CA TYR A 167 24.39 -3.64 17.43
C TYR A 167 25.37 -3.75 16.27
N VAL A 168 24.88 -4.20 15.11
CA VAL A 168 25.69 -4.30 13.89
C VAL A 168 24.88 -3.73 12.74
N SER A 169 25.17 -2.48 12.41
CA SER A 169 24.58 -1.77 11.29
C SER A 169 25.66 -0.95 10.60
N ASP A 170 25.58 -0.86 9.29
CA ASP A 170 26.36 0.12 8.55
C ASP A 170 25.85 1.51 8.91
N VAL A 171 26.74 2.49 8.86
CA VAL A 171 26.40 3.89 9.11
C VAL A 171 26.40 4.60 7.78
N ASP A 172 25.19 4.82 7.27
CA ASP A 172 24.94 5.53 6.03
C ASP A 172 25.32 7.01 6.19
N VAL A 173 26.18 7.56 5.32
CA VAL A 173 26.64 8.95 5.44
C VAL A 173 26.66 9.72 4.12
N LEU A 174 26.61 11.05 4.25
CA LEU A 174 27.01 12.00 3.22
C LEU A 174 28.21 12.81 3.73
N PHE A 175 29.15 13.08 2.84
CA PHE A 175 30.34 13.88 3.12
C PHE A 175 30.29 15.22 2.40
N LEU A 176 30.53 16.28 3.17
CA LEU A 176 30.39 17.65 2.68
C LEU A 176 31.67 18.44 2.95
N THR A 177 31.97 19.37 2.05
CA THR A 177 33.01 20.38 2.25
C THR A 177 32.48 21.75 1.84
N GLU A 178 33.15 22.80 2.30
CA GLU A 178 32.72 24.18 2.08
C GLU A 178 32.96 24.61 0.63
N ARG A 179 34.19 24.37 0.14
CA ARG A 179 34.68 24.93 -1.11
C ARG A 179 35.30 23.88 -2.01
N THR A 180 35.17 24.06 -3.32
CA THR A 180 35.63 23.08 -4.32
C THR A 180 37.12 22.78 -4.18
N GLU A 181 37.95 23.77 -3.86
CA GLU A 181 39.40 23.59 -3.66
C GLU A 181 39.77 22.70 -2.45
N GLN A 182 38.86 22.52 -1.49
CA GLN A 182 39.07 21.67 -0.32
C GLN A 182 38.71 20.20 -0.58
N THR A 183 37.96 19.92 -1.66
CA THR A 183 37.37 18.60 -1.98
C THR A 183 38.38 17.47 -1.95
N MET A 184 39.60 17.68 -2.49
CA MET A 184 40.64 16.65 -2.50
C MET A 184 41.10 16.29 -1.08
N ARG A 185 41.38 17.28 -0.24
CA ARG A 185 41.79 17.07 1.16
C ARG A 185 40.65 16.46 1.98
N ALA A 186 39.43 16.94 1.79
CA ALA A 186 38.23 16.40 2.41
C ALA A 186 38.00 14.93 2.01
N THR A 187 38.25 14.58 0.74
CA THR A 187 38.15 13.19 0.25
C THR A 187 39.20 12.29 0.90
N THR A 188 40.42 12.77 1.09
CA THR A 188 41.46 12.04 1.83
C THR A 188 41.04 11.78 3.27
N SER A 189 40.54 12.81 3.97
CA SER A 189 40.04 12.66 5.34
C SER A 189 38.84 11.72 5.44
N ALA A 190 37.90 11.79 4.50
CA ALA A 190 36.75 10.89 4.44
C ALA A 190 37.21 9.43 4.29
N ARG A 191 38.15 9.14 3.39
CA ARG A 191 38.72 7.79 3.22
C ARG A 191 39.46 7.30 4.47
N GLY A 192 40.24 8.18 5.11
CA GLY A 192 40.94 7.87 6.36
C GLY A 192 39.96 7.52 7.48
N LEU A 193 38.91 8.32 7.64
CA LEU A 193 37.82 8.10 8.60
C LEU A 193 37.13 6.76 8.34
N MET A 194 36.72 6.48 7.09
CA MET A 194 36.07 5.22 6.72
C MET A 194 36.95 4.01 7.05
N ARG A 195 38.26 4.09 6.79
CA ARG A 195 39.22 3.03 7.14
C ARG A 195 39.31 2.82 8.64
N ILE A 196 39.45 3.88 9.44
CA ILE A 196 39.53 3.79 10.90
C ILE A 196 38.25 3.20 11.48
N CYS A 197 37.07 3.66 11.05
CA CYS A 197 35.78 3.11 11.50
C CYS A 197 35.67 1.61 11.18
N HIS A 198 36.08 1.20 9.97
CA HIS A 198 36.11 -0.21 9.58
C HIS A 198 37.03 -1.06 10.47
N GLU A 199 38.21 -0.55 10.81
CA GLU A 199 39.13 -1.20 11.74
C GLU A 199 38.58 -1.26 13.17
N VAL A 200 37.77 -0.28 13.59
CA VAL A 200 37.29 -0.15 14.98
C VAL A 200 36.03 -1.00 15.22
N ALA A 201 35.02 -0.90 14.36
CA ALA A 201 33.70 -1.45 14.67
C ALA A 201 32.89 -1.95 13.45
N TRP A 202 32.62 -1.07 12.48
CA TRP A 202 31.64 -1.29 11.41
C TRP A 202 31.98 -0.45 10.17
N GLN A 203 31.29 -0.69 9.05
CA GLN A 203 31.54 0.03 7.79
C GLN A 203 30.72 1.32 7.69
N ILE A 204 31.37 2.39 7.23
CA ILE A 204 30.69 3.61 6.77
C ILE A 204 30.20 3.36 5.35
N ASP A 205 28.92 3.60 5.07
CA ASP A 205 28.33 3.46 3.74
C ASP A 205 27.99 4.83 3.13
N PRO A 206 28.78 5.35 2.17
CA PRO A 206 28.47 6.56 1.43
C PRO A 206 27.62 6.29 0.18
N GLY A 207 26.99 5.12 0.05
CA GLY A 207 26.29 4.65 -1.14
C GLY A 207 25.01 5.40 -1.49
N LEU A 208 24.44 6.14 -0.52
CA LEU A 208 23.24 6.97 -0.70
C LEU A 208 23.56 8.40 -1.21
N ARG A 209 24.82 8.68 -1.55
CA ARG A 209 25.21 9.96 -2.16
C ARG A 209 24.69 10.09 -3.61
N PRO A 210 24.56 11.32 -4.14
CA PRO A 210 24.26 11.58 -5.54
C PRO A 210 25.08 10.72 -6.50
N GLU A 211 24.42 10.15 -7.52
CA GLU A 211 25.01 9.19 -8.48
C GLU A 211 25.58 7.88 -7.85
N GLY A 212 25.33 7.63 -6.57
CA GLY A 212 25.73 6.42 -5.86
C GLY A 212 27.24 6.18 -5.90
N GLN A 213 27.66 4.93 -6.19
CA GLN A 213 29.08 4.56 -6.27
C GLN A 213 29.87 5.32 -7.35
N GLN A 214 29.19 5.79 -8.40
CA GLN A 214 29.81 6.54 -9.50
C GLN A 214 29.98 8.04 -9.17
N GLY A 215 29.29 8.54 -8.14
CA GLY A 215 29.36 9.94 -7.74
C GLY A 215 30.59 10.27 -6.88
N ALA A 216 30.94 11.56 -6.86
CA ALA A 216 31.99 12.10 -6.01
C ALA A 216 31.74 11.77 -4.53
N LEU A 217 32.77 11.29 -3.82
CA LEU A 217 32.66 10.89 -2.41
C LEU A 217 32.31 12.06 -1.50
N VAL A 218 32.91 13.23 -1.76
CA VAL A 218 32.67 14.48 -1.03
C VAL A 218 32.19 15.52 -2.02
N ARG A 219 31.14 16.27 -1.67
CA ARG A 219 30.60 17.35 -2.51
C ARG A 219 30.47 18.65 -1.72
N THR A 220 30.38 19.76 -2.43
CA THR A 220 30.01 21.06 -1.86
C THR A 220 28.49 21.13 -1.63
N LEU A 221 28.07 22.06 -0.78
CA LEU A 221 26.65 22.34 -0.54
C LEU A 221 25.90 22.65 -1.85
N ASP A 222 26.43 23.56 -2.66
CA ASP A 222 25.83 23.95 -3.94
C ASP A 222 25.66 22.75 -4.90
N SER A 223 26.64 21.84 -4.90
CA SER A 223 26.59 20.62 -5.70
C SER A 223 25.46 19.67 -5.26
N TYR A 224 25.23 19.54 -3.94
CA TYR A 224 24.09 18.77 -3.42
C TYR A 224 22.75 19.43 -3.79
N VAL A 225 22.63 20.74 -3.58
CA VAL A 225 21.40 21.49 -3.87
C VAL A 225 21.02 21.39 -5.34
N ALA A 226 21.98 21.63 -6.24
CA ALA A 226 21.76 21.50 -7.68
C ALA A 226 21.29 20.09 -8.07
N TYR A 227 21.85 19.06 -7.42
CA TYR A 227 21.47 17.67 -7.71
C TYR A 227 20.04 17.35 -7.30
N TYR A 228 19.69 17.63 -6.03
CA TYR A 228 18.37 17.30 -5.51
C TYR A 228 17.24 18.11 -6.16
N GLN A 229 17.54 19.29 -6.71
CA GLN A 229 16.55 20.08 -7.47
C GLN A 229 16.28 19.52 -8.87
N ARG A 230 17.28 18.95 -9.55
CA ARG A 230 17.21 18.66 -10.99
C ARG A 230 17.10 17.18 -11.33
N TRP A 231 17.82 16.32 -10.61
CA TRP A 231 18.03 14.92 -11.04
C TRP A 231 17.54 13.89 -10.04
N ALA A 232 17.33 14.25 -8.77
CA ALA A 232 17.01 13.26 -7.75
C ALA A 232 15.67 12.55 -7.99
N ASP A 233 15.68 11.25 -7.71
CA ASP A 233 14.50 10.39 -7.72
C ASP A 233 13.65 10.54 -6.45
N SER A 234 12.37 10.20 -6.54
CA SER A 234 11.41 10.22 -5.42
C SER A 234 11.89 9.40 -4.20
N TRP A 235 12.59 8.29 -4.42
CA TRP A 235 13.07 7.42 -3.34
C TRP A 235 14.25 8.03 -2.56
N GLU A 236 15.07 8.87 -3.19
CA GLU A 236 16.21 9.51 -2.53
C GLU A 236 15.73 10.39 -1.38
N PHE A 237 14.63 11.12 -1.57
CA PHE A 237 14.02 11.93 -0.52
C PHE A 237 13.54 11.10 0.68
N GLN A 238 13.13 9.84 0.49
CA GLN A 238 12.81 8.95 1.62
C GLN A 238 14.03 8.64 2.47
N ALA A 239 15.22 8.49 1.85
CA ALA A 239 16.47 8.27 2.57
C ALA A 239 16.89 9.50 3.39
N LEU A 240 16.61 10.70 2.87
CA LEU A 240 16.97 11.97 3.51
C LEU A 240 16.07 12.36 4.70
N LEU A 241 14.91 11.71 4.89
CA LEU A 241 14.03 11.93 6.05
C LEU A 241 14.75 11.85 7.39
N LYS A 242 15.81 11.04 7.45
CA LYS A 242 16.57 10.75 8.66
C LYS A 242 17.90 11.49 8.71
N ALA A 243 18.16 12.47 7.84
CA ALA A 243 19.45 13.16 7.78
C ALA A 243 19.76 13.93 9.07
N ARG A 244 20.95 13.74 9.63
CA ARG A 244 21.41 14.41 10.86
C ARG A 244 22.93 14.62 10.83
N TRP A 245 23.40 15.79 11.26
CA TRP A 245 24.82 16.03 11.44
C TRP A 245 25.39 15.23 12.61
N ILE A 246 26.53 14.56 12.39
CA ILE A 246 27.17 13.68 13.39
C ILE A 246 28.62 14.02 13.69
N ALA A 247 29.37 14.60 12.73
CA ALA A 247 30.79 14.87 12.90
C ALA A 247 31.32 15.94 11.93
N GLY A 248 32.51 16.47 12.23
CA GLY A 248 33.16 17.51 11.43
C GLY A 248 32.86 18.93 11.95
N VAL A 249 33.27 19.94 11.19
CA VAL A 249 33.60 21.30 11.70
C VAL A 249 32.53 21.94 12.61
N SER A 250 32.91 22.45 13.79
CA SER A 250 32.07 23.08 14.85
C SER A 250 32.37 24.60 15.00
N ALA A 251 31.78 25.41 15.90
CA ALA A 251 30.61 25.24 16.78
C ALA A 251 29.33 25.42 15.96
N GLU A 252 28.56 24.33 15.87
CA GLU A 252 27.36 24.14 15.03
C GLU A 252 27.61 24.38 13.53
N SER A 253 28.26 23.39 12.90
CA SER A 253 28.69 23.35 11.50
C SER A 253 27.80 24.14 10.52
N PRO A 254 28.19 25.36 10.10
CA PRO A 254 27.37 26.19 9.21
C PRO A 254 27.07 25.52 7.87
N ILE A 255 27.98 24.64 7.41
CA ILE A 255 27.84 23.90 6.15
C ILE A 255 26.81 22.77 6.30
N ALA A 256 26.85 22.01 7.40
CA ALA A 256 25.89 20.95 7.65
C ALA A 256 24.50 21.52 7.93
N GLN A 257 24.42 22.62 8.70
CA GLN A 257 23.20 23.36 8.92
C GLN A 257 22.64 23.93 7.62
N GLY A 258 23.48 24.58 6.79
CA GLY A 258 23.08 25.09 5.48
C GLY A 258 22.58 23.99 4.54
N TRP A 259 23.15 22.78 4.63
CA TRP A 259 22.61 21.61 3.92
C TRP A 259 21.22 21.22 4.43
N LEU A 260 21.04 21.10 5.74
CA LEU A 260 19.74 20.76 6.32
C LEU A 260 18.68 21.81 5.96
N GLU A 261 19.01 23.10 6.04
CA GLU A 261 18.11 24.20 5.73
C GLU A 261 17.66 24.22 4.26
N GLN A 262 18.58 23.93 3.32
CA GLN A 262 18.27 23.98 1.89
C GLN A 262 17.65 22.68 1.36
N ILE A 263 18.02 21.52 1.89
CA ILE A 263 17.55 20.22 1.41
C ILE A 263 16.27 19.75 2.09
N THR A 264 16.09 20.04 3.40
CA THR A 264 14.88 19.63 4.14
C THR A 264 13.58 20.08 3.46
N PRO A 265 13.43 21.32 2.94
CA PRO A 265 12.24 21.73 2.22
C PRO A 265 11.96 20.90 0.95
N LEU A 266 13.00 20.39 0.28
CA LEU A 266 12.86 19.54 -0.90
C LEU A 266 12.31 18.17 -0.51
N VAL A 267 12.78 17.60 0.60
CA VAL A 267 12.26 16.33 1.15
C VAL A 267 10.75 16.42 1.40
N TRP A 268 10.29 17.47 2.09
CA TRP A 268 8.88 17.64 2.42
C TRP A 268 8.01 18.09 1.24
N ARG A 269 8.59 18.47 0.10
CA ARG A 269 7.87 18.74 -1.15
C ARG A 269 7.91 17.56 -2.12
N ALA A 270 8.64 16.49 -1.81
CA ALA A 270 8.81 15.35 -2.71
C ALA A 270 7.50 14.69 -3.11
N ALA A 271 6.48 14.70 -2.22
CA ALA A 271 5.15 14.16 -2.51
C ALA A 271 4.38 14.93 -3.60
N ASN A 272 4.79 16.16 -3.95
CA ASN A 272 4.20 16.92 -5.06
C ASN A 272 4.63 16.41 -6.43
N ARG A 273 5.63 15.52 -6.50
CA ARG A 273 6.10 14.97 -7.76
C ARG A 273 5.03 14.04 -8.36
N PRO A 274 4.82 14.06 -9.70
CA PRO A 274 3.91 13.13 -10.34
C PRO A 274 4.23 11.69 -9.97
N ASN A 275 3.21 10.86 -9.75
CA ASN A 275 3.33 9.43 -9.44
C ASN A 275 4.12 9.07 -8.16
N PHE A 276 4.46 10.01 -7.27
CA PHE A 276 5.27 9.76 -6.07
C PHE A 276 4.84 8.52 -5.26
N VAL A 277 3.54 8.39 -4.97
CA VAL A 277 3.00 7.25 -4.20
C VAL A 277 3.14 5.94 -4.97
N LEU A 278 2.87 5.95 -6.27
CA LEU A 278 3.00 4.77 -7.14
C LEU A 278 4.46 4.32 -7.24
N ASP A 279 5.40 5.28 -7.32
CA ASP A 279 6.83 5.01 -7.35
C ASP A 279 7.32 4.38 -6.05
N ALA A 280 6.88 4.91 -4.89
CA ALA A 280 7.20 4.36 -3.58
C ALA A 280 6.66 2.92 -3.42
N GLN A 281 5.42 2.68 -3.87
CA GLN A 281 4.82 1.34 -3.87
C GLN A 281 5.54 0.38 -4.82
N ALA A 282 5.89 0.83 -6.03
CA ALA A 282 6.65 0.04 -6.99
C ALA A 282 8.05 -0.30 -6.46
N MET A 283 8.70 0.64 -5.77
CA MET A 283 9.97 0.40 -5.09
C MET A 283 9.84 -0.66 -3.99
N ARG A 284 8.82 -0.58 -3.12
CA ARG A 284 8.58 -1.61 -2.09
C ARG A 284 8.41 -2.99 -2.70
N ARG A 285 7.58 -3.11 -3.76
CA ARG A 285 7.39 -4.36 -4.51
C ARG A 285 8.71 -4.90 -5.07
N ARG A 286 9.57 -4.04 -5.63
CA ARG A 286 10.91 -4.45 -6.10
C ARG A 286 11.80 -4.96 -4.96
N VAL A 287 11.79 -4.30 -3.81
CA VAL A 287 12.56 -4.74 -2.63
C VAL A 287 12.09 -6.11 -2.15
N GLU A 288 10.77 -6.33 -2.09
CA GLU A 288 10.17 -7.62 -1.71
C GLU A 288 10.53 -8.74 -2.70
N GLN A 289 10.36 -8.49 -4.00
CA GLN A 289 10.69 -9.45 -5.05
C GLN A 289 12.17 -9.84 -5.06
N ARG A 290 13.08 -8.86 -4.84
CA ARG A 290 14.52 -9.13 -4.74
C ARG A 290 14.85 -10.01 -3.54
N ALA A 291 14.23 -9.76 -2.38
CA ALA A 291 14.39 -10.60 -1.20
C ALA A 291 13.90 -12.04 -1.46
N ASN A 292 12.73 -12.19 -2.10
CA ASN A 292 12.16 -13.50 -2.40
C ASN A 292 13.02 -14.32 -3.39
N ARG A 293 13.65 -13.67 -4.39
CA ARG A 293 14.51 -14.35 -5.38
C ARG A 293 15.78 -14.95 -4.79
N HIS A 294 16.33 -14.35 -3.73
CA HIS A 294 17.58 -14.83 -3.12
C HIS A 294 17.34 -15.88 -2.03
N ILE A 295 16.10 -16.02 -1.52
CA ILE A 295 15.82 -16.74 -0.27
C ILE A 295 14.73 -17.84 -0.45
N GLY A 296 13.92 -17.81 -1.53
CA GLY A 296 12.91 -18.84 -1.80
C GLY A 296 11.82 -18.92 -0.71
N VAL A 297 11.38 -20.14 -0.36
CA VAL A 297 10.36 -20.41 0.69
C VAL A 297 10.80 -19.91 2.08
N ALA A 298 12.10 -19.65 2.28
CA ALA A 298 12.65 -19.11 3.52
C ALA A 298 12.45 -17.58 3.68
N ALA A 299 11.82 -16.88 2.72
CA ALA A 299 11.54 -15.45 2.82
C ALA A 299 10.64 -15.08 4.03
N TYR A 300 9.81 -16.02 4.49
CA TYR A 300 9.01 -15.86 5.73
C TYR A 300 9.86 -15.83 7.01
N TYR A 301 11.14 -16.22 6.93
CA TYR A 301 12.08 -16.19 8.05
C TYR A 301 12.97 -14.94 8.07
N ASP A 302 12.71 -13.98 7.18
CA ASP A 302 13.39 -12.69 7.15
C ASP A 302 12.58 -11.62 7.90
N ILE A 303 13.01 -11.26 9.10
CA ILE A 303 12.27 -10.33 9.97
C ILE A 303 12.32 -8.87 9.48
N LYS A 304 13.17 -8.58 8.49
CA LYS A 304 13.37 -7.23 7.98
C LYS A 304 12.68 -7.02 6.64
N LEU A 305 12.97 -7.87 5.66
CA LEU A 305 12.55 -7.71 4.27
C LEU A 305 11.29 -8.51 3.91
N GLY A 306 11.00 -9.58 4.67
CA GLY A 306 9.85 -10.44 4.45
C GLY A 306 8.51 -9.75 4.71
N PRO A 307 7.39 -10.35 4.26
CA PRO A 307 6.05 -9.83 4.53
C PRO A 307 5.79 -9.72 6.03
N GLY A 308 5.34 -8.55 6.49
CA GLY A 308 5.15 -8.31 7.92
C GLY A 308 6.42 -7.94 8.70
N GLY A 309 7.54 -7.73 7.99
CA GLY A 309 8.83 -7.37 8.60
C GLY A 309 8.99 -5.88 8.89
N LEU A 310 10.14 -5.50 9.46
CA LEU A 310 10.47 -4.11 9.81
C LEU A 310 10.31 -3.14 8.63
N ARG A 311 10.65 -3.57 7.42
CA ARG A 311 10.61 -2.72 6.23
C ARG A 311 9.18 -2.36 5.82
N ASP A 312 8.20 -3.24 6.09
CA ASP A 312 6.77 -2.93 5.86
C ASP A 312 6.31 -1.78 6.77
N ILE A 313 6.72 -1.78 8.03
CA ILE A 313 6.41 -0.71 8.99
C ILE A 313 7.08 0.60 8.54
N GLU A 314 8.38 0.56 8.22
CA GLU A 314 9.17 1.72 7.77
C GLU A 314 8.53 2.39 6.54
N PHE A 315 8.21 1.60 5.50
CA PHE A 315 7.60 2.14 4.29
C PHE A 315 6.22 2.74 4.53
N ALA A 316 5.38 2.09 5.36
CA ALA A 316 4.05 2.59 5.70
C ALA A 316 4.12 3.97 6.37
N VAL A 317 4.95 4.10 7.40
CA VAL A 317 5.09 5.37 8.14
C VAL A 317 5.78 6.44 7.32
N GLN A 318 6.88 6.12 6.64
CA GLN A 318 7.60 7.11 5.81
C GLN A 318 6.75 7.64 4.66
N LEU A 319 5.90 6.80 4.04
CA LEU A 319 4.96 7.26 3.01
C LEU A 319 3.98 8.29 3.60
N LEU A 320 3.36 7.97 4.74
CA LEU A 320 2.41 8.88 5.39
C LEU A 320 3.10 10.18 5.85
N GLN A 321 4.32 10.10 6.37
CA GLN A 321 5.12 11.29 6.70
C GLN A 321 5.36 12.16 5.47
N LEU A 322 5.76 11.61 4.34
CA LEU A 322 6.06 12.41 3.14
C LEU A 322 4.80 13.01 2.51
N VAL A 323 3.69 12.28 2.51
CA VAL A 323 2.41 12.76 1.95
C VAL A 323 1.75 13.83 2.83
N HIS A 324 1.98 13.82 4.15
CA HIS A 324 1.28 14.74 5.08
C HIS A 324 2.20 15.79 5.72
N GLY A 325 3.50 15.50 5.82
CA GLY A 325 4.48 16.32 6.51
C GLY A 325 4.69 17.70 5.88
N GLN A 326 4.33 17.91 4.61
CA GLN A 326 4.32 19.26 4.04
C GLN A 326 3.36 20.19 4.79
N GLY A 327 2.14 19.72 5.06
CA GLY A 327 1.08 20.49 5.73
C GLY A 327 1.12 20.38 7.25
N ASP A 328 1.79 19.36 7.79
CA ASP A 328 1.86 19.10 9.23
C ASP A 328 3.31 18.90 9.70
N PRO A 329 3.95 19.95 10.25
CA PRO A 329 5.31 19.86 10.75
C PRO A 329 5.53 18.85 11.89
N ALA A 330 4.49 18.48 12.65
CA ALA A 330 4.62 17.51 13.74
C ALA A 330 5.01 16.11 13.22
N LEU A 331 4.69 15.81 11.96
CA LEU A 331 5.04 14.54 11.31
C LEU A 331 6.50 14.48 10.84
N ARG A 332 7.27 15.56 11.00
CA ARG A 332 8.64 15.68 10.46
C ARG A 332 9.73 15.07 11.35
N SER A 333 9.34 14.21 12.29
CA SER A 333 10.27 13.45 13.13
C SER A 333 11.11 12.47 12.32
N ALA A 334 12.42 12.42 12.55
CA ALA A 334 13.32 11.42 11.96
C ALA A 334 13.11 10.01 12.56
N GLY A 335 12.80 9.94 13.87
CA GLY A 335 12.60 8.68 14.59
C GLY A 335 11.29 8.01 14.23
N MET A 336 11.33 6.69 14.03
CA MET A 336 10.21 5.85 13.59
C MET A 336 9.07 5.83 14.62
N VAL A 337 9.40 5.60 15.89
CA VAL A 337 8.40 5.56 16.97
C VAL A 337 7.74 6.92 17.17
N SER A 338 8.53 7.99 17.18
CA SER A 338 8.02 9.36 17.30
C SER A 338 7.16 9.76 16.10
N ALA A 339 7.52 9.36 14.88
CA ALA A 339 6.71 9.57 13.69
C ALA A 339 5.39 8.80 13.74
N LEU A 340 5.41 7.54 14.17
CA LEU A 340 4.22 6.73 14.33
C LEU A 340 3.27 7.29 15.41
N ALA A 341 3.83 7.78 16.52
CA ALA A 341 3.07 8.46 17.56
C ALA A 341 2.40 9.72 16.99
N ALA A 342 3.15 10.60 16.32
CA ALA A 342 2.60 11.81 15.71
C ALA A 342 1.52 11.52 14.65
N LEU A 343 1.68 10.46 13.85
CA LEU A 343 0.67 10.01 12.90
C LEU A 343 -0.61 9.50 13.60
N THR A 344 -0.46 8.87 14.76
CA THR A 344 -1.58 8.36 15.56
C THR A 344 -2.31 9.50 16.27
N ASP A 345 -1.57 10.41 16.89
CA ASP A 345 -2.10 11.58 17.59
C ASP A 345 -2.80 12.55 16.63
N GLY A 346 -2.25 12.73 15.43
CA GLY A 346 -2.85 13.50 14.35
C GLY A 346 -4.03 12.80 13.65
N GLY A 347 -4.37 11.57 14.03
CA GLY A 347 -5.51 10.81 13.48
C GLY A 347 -5.30 10.26 12.07
N TYR A 348 -4.07 10.29 11.54
CA TYR A 348 -3.72 9.70 10.25
C TYR A 348 -3.74 8.16 10.31
N ILE A 349 -3.43 7.60 11.48
CA ILE A 349 -3.54 6.18 11.81
C ILE A 349 -4.52 6.04 12.98
N GLY A 350 -5.38 5.01 12.96
CA GLY A 350 -6.28 4.74 14.07
C GLY A 350 -5.50 4.36 15.34
N ARG A 351 -5.97 4.76 16.53
CA ARG A 351 -5.27 4.51 17.81
C ARG A 351 -4.89 3.05 18.04
N GLU A 352 -5.80 2.12 17.76
CA GLU A 352 -5.54 0.68 17.88
C GLU A 352 -4.48 0.20 16.86
N ASP A 353 -4.56 0.67 15.61
CA ASP A 353 -3.58 0.34 14.57
C ASP A 353 -2.19 0.90 14.92
N GLY A 354 -2.13 2.12 15.46
CA GLY A 354 -0.90 2.80 15.88
C GLY A 354 -0.20 2.06 17.02
N ALA A 355 -0.96 1.70 18.06
CA ALA A 355 -0.45 0.89 19.17
C ALA A 355 0.06 -0.48 18.68
N ALA A 356 -0.71 -1.15 17.82
CA ALA A 356 -0.33 -2.42 17.22
C ALA A 356 0.98 -2.36 16.42
N LEU A 357 1.16 -1.32 15.60
CA LEU A 357 2.40 -1.11 14.85
C LEU A 357 3.58 -0.79 15.77
N HIS A 358 3.36 0.01 16.81
CA HIS A 358 4.39 0.35 17.79
C HIS A 358 4.92 -0.91 18.48
N ASP A 359 4.03 -1.74 19.01
CA ASP A 359 4.40 -2.94 19.73
C ASP A 359 5.12 -3.94 18.82
N SER A 360 4.63 -4.07 17.58
CA SER A 360 5.25 -4.93 16.57
C SER A 360 6.63 -4.43 16.14
N TYR A 361 6.79 -3.12 15.97
CA TYR A 361 8.08 -2.51 15.65
C TYR A 361 9.10 -2.75 16.76
N CYS A 362 8.73 -2.48 18.02
CA CYS A 362 9.58 -2.71 19.18
C CYS A 362 9.97 -4.18 19.30
N PHE A 363 9.01 -5.10 19.17
CA PHE A 363 9.26 -6.54 19.21
C PHE A 363 10.26 -6.99 18.13
N LEU A 364 10.00 -6.65 16.85
CA LEU A 364 10.88 -7.01 15.74
C LEU A 364 12.26 -6.35 15.84
N ARG A 365 12.35 -5.13 16.40
CA ARG A 365 13.62 -4.45 16.64
C ARG A 365 14.44 -5.17 17.71
N ILE A 366 13.83 -5.57 18.83
CA ILE A 366 14.53 -6.36 19.85
C ILE A 366 15.04 -7.68 19.23
N MET A 367 14.22 -8.37 18.43
CA MET A 367 14.65 -9.58 17.73
C MET A 367 15.88 -9.34 16.84
N GLU A 368 15.87 -8.30 16.01
CA GLU A 368 17.00 -7.94 15.13
C GLU A 368 18.25 -7.64 15.96
N HIS A 369 18.11 -6.94 17.08
CA HIS A 369 19.22 -6.67 18.00
C HIS A 369 19.79 -7.96 18.61
N ARG A 370 18.95 -8.87 19.10
CA ARG A 370 19.39 -10.14 19.70
C ARG A 370 20.13 -10.99 18.67
N LEU A 371 19.55 -11.20 17.49
CA LEU A 371 20.16 -11.97 16.42
C LEU A 371 21.57 -11.48 16.06
N GLN A 372 21.75 -10.15 15.98
CA GLN A 372 23.06 -9.55 15.70
C GLN A 372 24.03 -9.69 16.88
N LEU A 373 23.56 -9.48 18.12
CA LEU A 373 24.38 -9.46 19.33
C LEU A 373 25.12 -10.78 19.59
N ARG A 374 24.54 -11.92 19.19
CA ARG A 374 25.12 -13.25 19.46
C ARG A 374 26.57 -13.37 19.00
N SER A 375 26.82 -13.00 17.75
CA SER A 375 28.13 -13.14 17.11
C SER A 375 28.67 -11.82 16.60
N LEU A 376 27.99 -10.71 16.87
CA LEU A 376 28.26 -9.38 16.32
C LEU A 376 28.40 -9.44 14.80
N ARG A 377 27.40 -10.05 14.15
CA ARG A 377 27.28 -10.17 12.69
C ARG A 377 25.97 -9.57 12.21
N ARG A 378 26.00 -8.98 11.01
CA ARG A 378 24.80 -8.51 10.33
C ARG A 378 23.95 -9.70 9.91
N THR A 379 22.79 -9.86 10.54
CA THR A 379 21.77 -10.84 10.16
C THR A 379 20.39 -10.34 10.55
N HIS A 380 19.41 -10.71 9.73
CA HIS A 380 17.97 -10.55 9.98
C HIS A 380 17.22 -11.84 9.60
N GLN A 381 17.96 -12.94 9.41
CA GLN A 381 17.39 -14.23 9.05
C GLN A 381 17.30 -15.10 10.30
N LEU A 382 16.13 -15.67 10.51
CA LEU A 382 15.91 -16.65 11.55
C LEU A 382 16.31 -18.03 11.02
N VAL A 383 17.12 -18.76 11.79
CA VAL A 383 17.53 -20.13 11.46
C VAL A 383 16.63 -21.12 12.21
N ALA A 384 16.10 -22.13 11.52
CA ALA A 384 15.22 -23.15 12.09
C ALA A 384 15.96 -24.20 12.96
N ASP A 385 17.04 -23.81 13.62
CA ASP A 385 17.76 -24.68 14.55
C ASP A 385 17.15 -24.58 15.97
N PRO A 386 16.72 -25.69 16.60
CA PRO A 386 16.05 -25.66 17.90
C PRO A 386 16.88 -25.02 19.02
N VAL A 387 18.21 -25.18 19.00
CA VAL A 387 19.09 -24.59 20.02
C VAL A 387 19.18 -23.08 19.84
N GLN A 388 19.33 -22.60 18.60
CA GLN A 388 19.31 -21.17 18.30
C GLN A 388 17.95 -20.53 18.62
N LEU A 389 16.83 -21.20 18.31
CA LEU A 389 15.50 -20.71 18.63
C LEU A 389 15.28 -20.60 20.14
N ARG A 390 15.73 -21.59 20.91
CA ARG A 390 15.66 -21.56 22.37
C ARG A 390 16.49 -20.42 22.95
N TRP A 391 17.72 -20.25 22.46
CA TRP A 391 18.57 -19.13 22.87
C TRP A 391 17.89 -17.79 22.56
N LEU A 392 17.35 -17.61 21.36
CA LEU A 392 16.70 -16.37 20.96
C LEU A 392 15.48 -16.09 21.83
N ALA A 393 14.59 -17.08 22.01
CA ALA A 393 13.42 -16.98 22.87
C ALA A 393 13.81 -16.54 24.30
N ARG A 394 14.81 -17.21 24.90
CA ARG A 394 15.28 -16.87 26.26
C ARG A 394 15.94 -15.48 26.31
N SER A 395 16.67 -15.07 25.27
CA SER A 395 17.27 -13.73 25.18
C SER A 395 16.24 -12.60 25.06
N LEU A 396 15.01 -12.94 24.66
CA LEU A 396 13.84 -12.06 24.60
C LEU A 396 13.00 -12.12 25.88
N GLY A 397 13.40 -12.91 26.88
CA GLY A 397 12.69 -13.07 28.16
C GLY A 397 11.62 -14.17 28.16
N TYR A 398 11.51 -14.99 27.12
CA TYR A 398 10.60 -16.13 27.13
C TYR A 398 11.17 -17.26 27.98
N HIS A 399 10.36 -17.73 28.93
CA HIS A 399 10.64 -18.89 29.77
C HIS A 399 9.47 -19.88 29.69
N ARG A 400 9.72 -21.13 30.10
CA ARG A 400 8.65 -22.14 30.17
C ARG A 400 7.59 -21.72 31.18
N VAL A 401 6.32 -21.79 30.79
CA VAL A 401 5.18 -21.46 31.65
C VAL A 401 4.31 -22.72 31.83
N THR A 402 4.20 -23.23 33.06
CA THR A 402 3.48 -24.47 33.38
C THR A 402 2.05 -24.27 33.89
N GLY A 403 1.55 -23.03 33.97
CA GLY A 403 0.18 -22.67 34.36
C GLY A 403 -0.20 -21.22 34.02
N GLY A 404 -1.49 -20.86 34.05
CA GLY A 404 -2.00 -19.52 33.66
C GLY A 404 -2.74 -19.52 32.30
N GLN A 405 -3.10 -18.34 31.79
CA GLN A 405 -3.91 -18.20 30.57
C GLN A 405 -3.19 -18.66 29.28
N ARG A 406 -1.85 -18.77 29.29
CA ARG A 406 -1.03 -19.09 28.10
C ARG A 406 0.17 -20.01 28.44
N PRO A 407 -0.06 -21.29 28.78
CA PRO A 407 1.01 -22.25 29.04
C PRO A 407 1.74 -22.66 27.75
N GLY A 408 3.04 -23.00 27.84
CA GLY A 408 3.83 -23.43 26.68
C GLY A 408 5.34 -23.44 26.92
N ASP A 409 6.10 -24.06 26.02
CA ASP A 409 7.56 -23.93 26.00
C ASP A 409 7.99 -22.52 25.52
N ALA A 410 9.17 -22.07 25.94
CA ALA A 410 9.69 -20.75 25.58
C ALA A 410 9.73 -20.52 24.06
N VAL A 411 10.11 -21.54 23.28
CA VAL A 411 10.18 -21.43 21.82
C VAL A 411 8.79 -21.33 21.19
N GLU A 412 7.83 -22.10 21.68
CA GLU A 412 6.45 -22.10 21.17
C GLU A 412 5.77 -20.74 21.39
N LEU A 413 5.90 -20.18 22.59
CA LEU A 413 5.36 -18.86 22.94
C LEU A 413 5.98 -17.76 22.08
N PHE A 414 7.31 -17.77 21.93
CA PHE A 414 8.04 -16.83 21.08
C PHE A 414 7.58 -16.90 19.62
N LEU A 415 7.52 -18.10 19.03
CA LEU A 415 7.12 -18.27 17.63
C LEU A 415 5.67 -17.85 17.41
N ALA A 416 4.77 -18.10 18.37
CA ALA A 416 3.38 -17.68 18.30
C ALA A 416 3.25 -16.14 18.29
N ASP A 417 3.98 -15.44 19.16
CA ASP A 417 3.98 -13.98 19.19
C ASP A 417 4.62 -13.37 17.95
N TRP A 418 5.72 -13.93 17.46
CA TRP A 418 6.34 -13.44 16.22
C TRP A 418 5.42 -13.58 15.00
N ARG A 419 4.71 -14.71 14.87
CA ARG A 419 3.71 -14.89 13.80
C ARG A 419 2.56 -13.89 13.93
N ARG A 420 2.08 -13.65 15.16
CA ARG A 420 1.02 -12.66 15.44
C ARG A 420 1.47 -11.26 15.03
N HIS A 421 2.64 -10.82 15.48
CA HIS A 421 3.20 -9.51 15.12
C HIS A 421 3.41 -9.38 13.61
N SER A 422 3.97 -10.39 12.95
CA SER A 422 4.22 -10.35 11.49
C SER A 422 2.90 -10.28 10.69
N ALA A 423 1.89 -11.07 11.07
CA ALA A 423 0.58 -11.02 10.42
C ALA A 423 -0.10 -9.66 10.62
N GLN A 424 -0.02 -9.11 11.83
CA GLN A 424 -0.58 -7.80 12.17
C GLN A 424 0.10 -6.68 11.38
N VAL A 425 1.44 -6.67 11.33
CA VAL A 425 2.20 -5.73 10.51
C VAL A 425 1.81 -5.84 9.05
N ARG A 426 1.68 -7.06 8.51
CA ARG A 426 1.34 -7.24 7.11
C ARG A 426 -0.05 -6.67 6.80
N GLN A 427 -1.04 -6.99 7.62
CA GLN A 427 -2.40 -6.46 7.48
C GLN A 427 -2.42 -4.92 7.54
N LEU A 428 -1.70 -4.34 8.49
CA LEU A 428 -1.64 -2.89 8.67
C LEU A 428 -0.83 -2.20 7.56
N HIS A 429 0.25 -2.81 7.08
CA HIS A 429 0.99 -2.34 5.91
C HIS A 429 0.10 -2.33 4.68
N GLU A 430 -0.64 -3.41 4.40
CA GLU A 430 -1.57 -3.45 3.28
C GLU A 430 -2.66 -2.37 3.38
N LYS A 431 -3.20 -2.18 4.60
CA LYS A 431 -4.19 -1.14 4.90
C LYS A 431 -3.64 0.28 4.76
N LEU A 432 -2.43 0.57 5.25
CA LEU A 432 -1.91 1.93 5.35
C LEU A 432 -1.04 2.34 4.16
N PHE A 433 -0.31 1.41 3.53
CA PHE A 433 0.64 1.69 2.47
C PHE A 433 0.07 1.48 1.06
N TYR A 434 -0.82 0.50 0.88
CA TYR A 434 -1.50 0.26 -0.40
C TYR A 434 -2.93 0.80 -0.46
N ARG A 435 -3.52 1.16 0.70
CA ARG A 435 -4.83 1.83 0.77
C ARG A 435 -4.77 3.16 1.56
N PRO A 436 -3.76 4.04 1.38
CA PRO A 436 -3.44 5.10 2.36
C PRO A 436 -4.48 6.22 2.45
N LEU A 437 -5.31 6.41 1.44
CA LEU A 437 -6.04 7.68 1.27
C LEU A 437 -7.51 7.62 1.69
N LEU A 438 -7.86 6.53 2.35
CA LEU A 438 -9.22 6.06 2.44
C LEU A 438 -9.87 6.45 3.77
N THR A 439 -9.18 6.30 4.89
CA THR A 439 -9.75 6.65 6.21
C THR A 439 -9.91 8.15 6.45
N ALA A 440 -9.12 9.00 5.78
CA ALA A 440 -9.10 10.44 6.04
C ALA A 440 -10.15 11.23 5.25
N VAL A 441 -10.51 10.77 4.04
CA VAL A 441 -11.55 11.42 3.22
C VAL A 441 -12.96 11.10 3.73
N ALA A 442 -13.10 10.09 4.59
CA ALA A 442 -14.40 9.51 4.89
C ALA A 442 -14.78 9.40 6.38
N ARG A 443 -14.05 10.05 7.28
CA ARG A 443 -14.55 10.32 8.64
C ARG A 443 -15.02 11.77 8.82
N LEU A 444 -16.34 11.92 8.90
CA LEU A 444 -17.06 12.86 9.79
C LEU A 444 -17.67 12.02 10.95
N PRO A 445 -18.31 12.59 11.99
CA PRO A 445 -17.87 13.53 13.01
C PRO A 445 -17.80 12.88 14.42
N SER A 446 -16.78 13.19 15.21
CA SER A 446 -16.81 13.29 16.69
C SER A 446 -15.39 13.66 17.14
N ASP A 447 -15.20 14.93 17.53
CA ASP A 447 -14.06 15.50 18.27
C ASP A 447 -12.60 15.25 17.80
N ALA A 448 -12.39 14.64 16.62
CA ALA A 448 -11.06 14.49 16.02
C ALA A 448 -10.89 15.44 14.81
N VAL A 449 -9.72 16.10 14.76
CA VAL A 449 -9.31 17.17 13.85
C VAL A 449 -9.64 16.87 12.39
N ARG A 450 -10.35 17.79 11.73
CA ARG A 450 -10.73 17.72 10.31
C ARG A 450 -9.52 18.02 9.42
N LEU A 451 -9.32 17.25 8.35
CA LEU A 451 -8.44 17.65 7.25
C LEU A 451 -8.87 19.02 6.69
N THR A 452 -7.91 19.89 6.41
CA THR A 452 -8.20 21.16 5.73
C THR A 452 -8.65 20.87 4.28
N PRO A 453 -9.53 21.71 3.70
CA PRO A 453 -9.95 21.56 2.30
C PRO A 453 -8.79 21.50 1.30
N ASP A 454 -7.70 22.23 1.57
CA ASP A 454 -6.48 22.20 0.75
C ASP A 454 -5.74 20.86 0.82
N ALA A 455 -5.64 20.26 2.01
CA ALA A 455 -5.06 18.93 2.17
C ALA A 455 -5.88 17.86 1.45
N ALA A 456 -7.21 17.99 1.43
CA ALA A 456 -8.09 17.08 0.69
C ALA A 456 -7.96 17.23 -0.83
N ARG A 457 -7.87 18.47 -1.34
CA ARG A 457 -7.61 18.74 -2.77
C ARG A 457 -6.27 18.19 -3.22
N HIS A 458 -5.21 18.43 -2.45
CA HIS A 458 -3.88 17.95 -2.80
C HIS A 458 -3.86 16.41 -2.93
N ARG A 459 -4.50 15.70 -2.00
CA ARG A 459 -4.61 14.23 -2.03
C ARG A 459 -5.33 13.70 -3.28
N LEU A 460 -6.42 14.34 -3.71
CA LEU A 460 -7.14 13.95 -4.92
C LEU A 460 -6.27 14.15 -6.17
N ALA A 461 -5.47 15.23 -6.22
CA ALA A 461 -4.50 15.43 -7.28
C ALA A 461 -3.44 14.32 -7.31
N THR A 462 -2.88 13.95 -6.15
CA THR A 462 -1.91 12.84 -6.04
C THR A 462 -2.49 11.49 -6.46
N LEU A 463 -3.80 11.29 -6.31
CA LEU A 463 -4.52 10.09 -6.75
C LEU A 463 -4.77 10.04 -8.26
N GLY A 464 -4.51 11.12 -9.01
CA GLY A 464 -4.75 11.18 -10.44
C GLY A 464 -6.09 11.79 -10.84
N PHE A 465 -6.82 12.44 -9.93
CA PHE A 465 -7.99 13.26 -10.30
C PHE A 465 -7.51 14.54 -10.99
N ALA A 466 -8.05 14.81 -12.18
CA ALA A 466 -7.74 15.99 -12.98
C ALA A 466 -8.47 17.24 -12.46
N ASP A 467 -9.63 17.09 -11.80
CA ASP A 467 -10.35 18.18 -11.12
C ASP A 467 -10.53 17.91 -9.61
N PRO A 468 -9.47 18.07 -8.80
CA PRO A 468 -9.54 17.87 -7.36
C PRO A 468 -10.63 18.70 -6.63
N PRO A 469 -10.85 19.99 -6.98
CA PRO A 469 -11.97 20.76 -6.43
C PRO A 469 -13.35 20.14 -6.74
N GLY A 470 -13.59 19.74 -7.98
CA GLY A 470 -14.86 19.10 -8.39
C GLY A 470 -15.05 17.74 -7.73
N ALA A 471 -14.00 16.92 -7.68
CA ALA A 471 -14.01 15.63 -7.00
C ALA A 471 -14.31 15.80 -5.49
N LEU A 472 -13.70 16.79 -4.83
CA LEU A 472 -14.00 17.08 -3.42
C LEU A 472 -15.45 17.51 -3.20
N ALA A 473 -16.02 18.29 -4.13
CA ALA A 473 -17.43 18.67 -4.08
C ALA A 473 -18.36 17.44 -4.22
N HIS A 474 -18.01 16.47 -5.07
CA HIS A 474 -18.76 15.21 -5.20
C HIS A 474 -18.67 14.34 -3.95
N VAL A 475 -17.48 14.22 -3.35
CA VAL A 475 -17.26 13.53 -2.08
C VAL A 475 -18.10 14.18 -0.96
N ALA A 476 -18.07 15.51 -0.86
CA ALA A 476 -18.86 16.24 0.13
C ALA A 476 -20.36 16.00 -0.08
N ALA A 477 -20.87 16.06 -1.31
CA ALA A 477 -22.27 15.80 -1.61
C ALA A 477 -22.74 14.39 -1.18
N LEU A 478 -21.85 13.39 -1.23
CA LEU A 478 -22.16 12.01 -0.84
C LEU A 478 -22.05 11.75 0.67
N SER A 479 -21.16 12.47 1.36
CA SER A 479 -20.77 12.18 2.74
C SER A 479 -21.33 13.15 3.79
N THR A 480 -21.86 14.31 3.38
CA THR A 480 -22.37 15.33 4.29
C THR A 480 -23.74 14.99 4.89
N GLY A 481 -23.95 15.41 6.13
CA GLY A 481 -25.20 15.21 6.87
C GLY A 481 -25.22 13.97 7.79
N VAL A 482 -26.29 13.84 8.57
CA VAL A 482 -26.46 12.79 9.62
C VAL A 482 -27.29 11.59 9.15
N SER A 483 -27.64 11.52 7.86
CA SER A 483 -28.48 10.44 7.34
C SER A 483 -27.74 9.09 7.34
N ARG A 484 -28.51 7.99 7.47
CA ARG A 484 -27.99 6.61 7.31
C ARG A 484 -27.23 6.42 5.99
N ARG A 485 -27.71 7.07 4.93
CA ARG A 485 -27.04 7.09 3.62
C ARG A 485 -25.66 7.74 3.70
N ALA A 486 -25.55 8.93 4.29
CA ALA A 486 -24.27 9.62 4.43
C ALA A 486 -23.28 8.83 5.29
N ALA A 487 -23.76 8.09 6.30
CA ALA A 487 -22.93 7.17 7.08
C ALA A 487 -22.38 5.99 6.25
N ILE A 488 -23.22 5.36 5.41
CA ILE A 488 -22.78 4.28 4.52
C ILE A 488 -21.80 4.80 3.46
N GLN A 489 -22.08 5.97 2.89
CA GLN A 489 -21.18 6.61 1.92
C GLN A 489 -19.83 6.96 2.54
N ARG A 490 -19.81 7.49 3.77
CA ARG A 490 -18.57 7.67 4.55
C ARG A 490 -17.79 6.37 4.75
N ALA A 491 -18.46 5.23 4.92
CA ALA A 491 -17.75 3.96 5.03
C ALA A 491 -17.15 3.48 3.68
N LEU A 492 -17.80 3.78 2.55
CA LEU A 492 -17.50 3.18 1.24
C LEU A 492 -16.71 4.06 0.27
N LEU A 493 -16.91 5.39 0.33
CA LEU A 493 -16.14 6.39 -0.41
C LEU A 493 -14.63 6.15 -0.40
N PRO A 494 -14.02 5.72 0.72
CA PRO A 494 -12.64 5.32 0.71
C PRO A 494 -12.35 4.33 -0.42
N VAL A 495 -12.93 3.14 -0.32
CA VAL A 495 -12.63 2.01 -1.20
C VAL A 495 -12.97 2.36 -2.65
N ILE A 496 -14.02 3.15 -2.85
CA ILE A 496 -14.46 3.61 -4.16
C ILE A 496 -13.48 4.60 -4.81
N LEU A 497 -12.97 5.58 -4.05
CA LEU A 497 -12.00 6.54 -4.56
C LEU A 497 -10.68 5.87 -4.96
N ALA A 498 -10.25 4.82 -4.24
CA ALA A 498 -9.07 4.06 -4.63
C ALA A 498 -9.25 3.31 -5.96
N GLU A 499 -10.40 2.68 -6.18
CA GLU A 499 -10.67 2.00 -7.45
C GLU A 499 -10.84 2.98 -8.61
N LEU A 500 -11.50 4.11 -8.38
CA LEU A 500 -11.65 5.14 -9.40
C LEU A 500 -10.31 5.77 -9.80
N ALA A 501 -9.38 5.92 -8.86
CA ALA A 501 -8.05 6.44 -9.13
C ALA A 501 -7.23 5.57 -10.10
N GLN A 502 -7.57 4.28 -10.23
CA GLN A 502 -6.92 3.37 -11.20
C GLN A 502 -7.61 3.38 -12.58
N ALA A 503 -8.73 4.09 -12.71
CA ALA A 503 -9.53 4.08 -13.91
C ALA A 503 -9.01 5.07 -14.97
N ALA A 504 -9.47 4.91 -16.21
CA ALA A 504 -9.10 5.79 -17.31
C ALA A 504 -9.60 7.23 -17.12
N ASP A 505 -10.73 7.42 -16.43
CA ASP A 505 -11.31 8.73 -16.12
C ASP A 505 -11.91 8.74 -14.69
N PRO A 506 -11.08 9.00 -13.66
CA PRO A 506 -11.49 9.00 -12.25
C PRO A 506 -12.58 10.04 -11.94
N ASP A 507 -12.49 11.22 -12.56
CA ASP A 507 -13.43 12.33 -12.34
C ASP A 507 -14.82 12.00 -12.89
N ALA A 508 -14.92 11.51 -14.14
CA ALA A 508 -16.19 11.09 -14.71
C ALA A 508 -16.80 9.88 -13.97
N GLY A 509 -15.96 8.94 -13.53
CA GLY A 509 -16.38 7.80 -12.73
C GLY A 509 -16.98 8.22 -11.37
N LEU A 510 -16.35 9.19 -10.69
CA LEU A 510 -16.85 9.72 -9.42
C LEU A 510 -18.18 10.48 -9.60
N LEU A 511 -18.32 11.26 -10.67
CA LEU A 511 -19.57 11.93 -11.01
C LEU A 511 -20.69 10.91 -11.29
N ALA A 512 -20.40 9.87 -12.08
CA ALA A 512 -21.36 8.81 -12.38
C ALA A 512 -21.77 8.05 -11.10
N TYR A 513 -20.80 7.73 -10.23
CA TYR A 513 -21.06 7.11 -8.93
C TYR A 513 -21.99 7.95 -8.07
N ARG A 514 -21.72 9.27 -8.02
CA ARG A 514 -22.57 10.20 -7.29
C ARG A 514 -24.01 10.19 -7.81
N ARG A 515 -24.20 10.28 -9.13
CA ARG A 515 -25.54 10.31 -9.75
C ARG A 515 -26.34 9.04 -9.47
N VAL A 516 -25.71 7.88 -9.66
CA VAL A 516 -26.34 6.58 -9.34
C VAL A 516 -26.71 6.50 -7.86
N SER A 517 -25.80 6.92 -6.97
CA SER A 517 -26.05 6.97 -5.52
C SER A 517 -27.12 7.98 -5.14
N GLU A 518 -27.26 9.11 -5.84
CA GLU A 518 -28.33 10.10 -5.63
C GLU A 518 -29.70 9.59 -6.05
N GLN A 519 -29.78 8.97 -7.22
CA GLN A 519 -31.00 8.38 -7.76
C GLN A 519 -31.53 7.25 -6.89
N LEU A 520 -30.64 6.41 -6.34
CA LEU A 520 -31.01 5.22 -5.58
C LEU A 520 -30.91 5.37 -4.06
N GLY A 521 -30.27 6.42 -3.56
CA GLY A 521 -29.87 6.52 -2.16
C GLY A 521 -31.00 6.58 -1.13
N ARG A 522 -32.27 6.67 -1.56
CA ARG A 522 -33.46 6.55 -0.69
C ARG A 522 -34.04 5.14 -0.66
N SER A 523 -33.58 4.24 -1.53
CA SER A 523 -34.09 2.89 -1.62
C SER A 523 -33.54 2.00 -0.50
N PRO A 524 -34.40 1.37 0.32
CA PRO A 524 -33.96 0.46 1.38
C PRO A 524 -33.15 -0.73 0.88
N TRP A 525 -33.42 -1.24 -0.33
CA TRP A 525 -32.65 -2.35 -0.91
C TRP A 525 -31.23 -1.93 -1.27
N PHE A 526 -31.06 -0.74 -1.87
CA PHE A 526 -29.75 -0.24 -2.31
C PHE A 526 -28.85 0.03 -1.11
N LEU A 527 -29.39 0.62 -0.04
CA LEU A 527 -28.62 0.86 1.18
C LEU A 527 -28.23 -0.43 1.91
N ARG A 528 -29.08 -1.47 1.90
CA ARG A 528 -28.72 -2.80 2.42
C ARG A 528 -27.62 -3.43 1.59
N LEU A 529 -27.80 -3.42 0.27
CA LEU A 529 -26.86 -4.02 -0.68
C LEU A 529 -25.46 -3.36 -0.61
N MET A 530 -25.40 -2.03 -0.51
CA MET A 530 -24.14 -1.30 -0.34
C MET A 530 -23.48 -1.53 1.02
N ARG A 531 -24.26 -1.76 2.09
CA ARG A 531 -23.73 -2.06 3.43
C ARG A 531 -23.17 -3.48 3.51
N ASP A 532 -23.88 -4.44 2.91
CA ASP A 532 -23.65 -5.87 3.11
C ASP A 532 -22.73 -6.47 2.01
N GLY A 533 -22.51 -5.77 0.88
CA GLY A 533 -21.72 -6.25 -0.26
C GLY A 533 -20.55 -5.33 -0.65
N GLY A 534 -19.44 -5.37 0.08
CA GLY A 534 -18.24 -4.57 -0.25
C GLY A 534 -17.67 -4.82 -1.65
N VAL A 535 -17.82 -6.05 -2.18
CA VAL A 535 -17.44 -6.43 -3.55
C VAL A 535 -18.26 -5.68 -4.60
N LEU A 536 -19.55 -5.42 -4.33
CA LEU A 536 -20.40 -4.65 -5.23
C LEU A 536 -19.90 -3.22 -5.38
N ALA A 537 -19.53 -2.56 -4.28
CA ALA A 537 -19.05 -1.18 -4.31
C ALA A 537 -17.78 -1.05 -5.16
N LEU A 538 -16.89 -2.03 -5.07
CA LEU A 538 -15.69 -2.14 -5.89
C LEU A 538 -16.01 -2.36 -7.37
N ARG A 539 -16.89 -3.32 -7.70
CA ARG A 539 -17.32 -3.58 -9.09
C ARG A 539 -18.02 -2.37 -9.69
N LEU A 540 -18.86 -1.70 -8.91
CA LEU A 540 -19.55 -0.48 -9.31
C LEU A 540 -18.55 0.64 -9.62
N ALA A 541 -17.57 0.88 -8.75
CA ALA A 541 -16.50 1.84 -9.00
C ALA A 541 -15.71 1.49 -10.27
N LYS A 542 -15.35 0.22 -10.44
CA LYS A 542 -14.64 -0.28 -11.62
C LYS A 542 -15.42 0.00 -12.90
N VAL A 543 -16.68 -0.43 -13.01
CA VAL A 543 -17.45 -0.25 -14.25
C VAL A 543 -17.73 1.22 -14.58
N LEU A 544 -17.97 2.06 -13.55
CA LEU A 544 -18.24 3.49 -13.75
C LEU A 544 -16.99 4.28 -14.14
N GLY A 545 -15.82 3.95 -13.59
CA GLY A 545 -14.55 4.59 -13.95
C GLY A 545 -14.03 4.20 -15.32
N HIS A 546 -14.37 3.00 -15.82
CA HIS A 546 -13.84 2.47 -17.08
C HIS A 546 -14.81 2.62 -18.27
N SER A 547 -16.12 2.83 -18.05
CA SER A 547 -17.09 2.90 -19.14
C SER A 547 -18.22 3.92 -18.92
N LYS A 548 -18.15 5.02 -19.65
CA LYS A 548 -19.24 5.99 -19.77
C LYS A 548 -20.52 5.38 -20.35
N TYR A 549 -20.38 4.34 -21.18
CA TYR A 549 -21.52 3.61 -21.74
C TYR A 549 -22.29 2.87 -20.63
N ILE A 550 -21.60 2.13 -19.77
CA ILE A 550 -22.22 1.44 -18.62
C ILE A 550 -22.83 2.46 -17.64
N ALA A 551 -22.14 3.56 -17.35
CA ALA A 551 -22.68 4.64 -16.52
C ALA A 551 -24.03 5.15 -17.05
N ASN A 552 -24.12 5.44 -18.34
CA ASN A 552 -25.37 5.88 -18.98
C ASN A 552 -26.48 4.80 -18.95
N LEU A 553 -26.11 3.51 -19.03
CA LEU A 553 -27.07 2.41 -18.92
C LEU A 553 -27.62 2.31 -17.50
N LEU A 554 -26.76 2.41 -16.48
CA LEU A 554 -27.15 2.36 -15.06
C LEU A 554 -27.98 3.55 -14.60
N GLU A 555 -27.71 4.76 -15.11
CA GLU A 555 -28.56 5.94 -14.85
C GLU A 555 -30.00 5.72 -15.36
N ARG A 556 -30.17 4.92 -16.43
CA ARG A 556 -31.47 4.62 -17.04
C ARG A 556 -32.14 3.37 -16.46
N ASP A 557 -31.36 2.40 -16.01
CA ASP A 557 -31.82 1.17 -15.36
C ASP A 557 -31.06 0.92 -14.05
N ALA A 558 -31.56 1.55 -13.00
CA ALA A 558 -30.97 1.48 -11.68
C ALA A 558 -31.15 0.09 -11.02
N HIS A 559 -32.06 -0.76 -11.51
CA HIS A 559 -32.20 -2.16 -11.06
C HIS A 559 -31.08 -3.04 -11.60
N GLY A 560 -30.40 -2.60 -12.67
CA GLY A 560 -29.21 -3.22 -13.22
C GLY A 560 -28.04 -3.33 -12.25
N LEU A 561 -28.03 -2.57 -11.14
CA LEU A 561 -27.01 -2.71 -10.11
C LEU A 561 -26.96 -4.08 -9.45
N ASN A 562 -28.10 -4.79 -9.37
CA ASN A 562 -28.13 -6.13 -8.79
C ASN A 562 -27.26 -7.12 -9.58
N LEU A 563 -27.00 -6.84 -10.87
CA LEU A 563 -26.11 -7.65 -11.69
C LEU A 563 -24.69 -7.70 -11.13
N LEU A 564 -24.26 -6.65 -10.43
CA LEU A 564 -22.91 -6.54 -9.91
C LEU A 564 -22.76 -7.21 -8.52
N ALA A 565 -23.83 -7.81 -7.98
CA ALA A 565 -23.83 -8.38 -6.62
C ALA A 565 -23.06 -9.71 -6.53
N SER A 566 -23.10 -10.53 -7.58
CA SER A 566 -22.42 -11.82 -7.64
C SER A 566 -21.81 -12.08 -9.02
N ASP A 567 -20.96 -13.10 -9.11
CA ASP A 567 -20.39 -13.54 -10.39
C ASP A 567 -21.44 -14.21 -11.28
N ASP A 568 -22.29 -15.04 -10.70
CA ASP A 568 -23.39 -15.72 -11.40
C ASP A 568 -24.35 -14.71 -12.05
N ASP A 569 -24.54 -13.54 -11.43
CA ASP A 569 -25.37 -12.46 -11.95
C ASP A 569 -24.75 -11.69 -13.13
N LEU A 570 -23.46 -11.91 -13.43
CA LEU A 570 -22.78 -11.32 -14.59
C LEU A 570 -22.65 -12.30 -15.77
N VAL A 571 -22.89 -13.59 -15.56
CA VAL A 571 -22.84 -14.58 -16.64
C VAL A 571 -23.92 -14.25 -17.70
N PRO A 572 -23.54 -14.03 -18.98
CA PRO A 572 -24.50 -13.83 -20.06
C PRO A 572 -25.42 -15.05 -20.20
N ARG A 573 -26.71 -14.79 -20.44
CA ARG A 573 -27.70 -15.86 -20.65
C ARG A 573 -27.54 -16.47 -22.03
N SER A 574 -27.85 -17.76 -22.15
CA SER A 574 -27.92 -18.43 -23.45
C SER A 574 -29.09 -17.90 -24.29
N ARG A 575 -29.00 -18.05 -25.61
CA ARG A 575 -30.10 -17.70 -26.52
C ARG A 575 -31.46 -18.24 -26.10
N VAL A 576 -31.53 -19.50 -25.66
CA VAL A 576 -32.77 -20.16 -25.22
C VAL A 576 -33.38 -19.42 -24.02
N GLN A 577 -32.55 -19.14 -23.00
CA GLN A 577 -32.97 -18.41 -21.80
C GLN A 577 -33.41 -16.98 -22.13
N LEU A 578 -32.75 -16.31 -23.07
CA LEU A 578 -33.11 -14.98 -23.54
C LEU A 578 -34.48 -14.99 -24.22
N VAL A 579 -34.72 -15.93 -25.15
CA VAL A 579 -36.02 -16.05 -25.83
C VAL A 579 -37.15 -16.30 -24.84
N GLU A 580 -36.95 -17.19 -23.87
CA GLU A 580 -37.95 -17.48 -22.84
C GLU A 580 -38.28 -16.25 -21.96
N LEU A 581 -37.25 -15.56 -21.48
CA LEU A 581 -37.36 -14.33 -20.68
C LEU A 581 -38.13 -13.24 -21.44
N LEU A 582 -37.70 -12.96 -22.68
CA LEU A 582 -38.25 -11.90 -23.50
C LEU A 582 -39.68 -12.21 -23.96
N THR A 583 -39.96 -13.47 -24.33
CA THR A 583 -41.31 -13.93 -24.66
C THR A 583 -42.26 -13.77 -23.49
N THR A 584 -41.86 -14.17 -22.29
CA THR A 584 -42.69 -14.06 -21.08
C THR A 584 -43.03 -12.59 -20.76
N ALA A 585 -42.04 -11.71 -20.83
CA ALA A 585 -42.24 -10.27 -20.62
C ALA A 585 -43.18 -9.66 -21.68
N THR A 586 -43.05 -10.09 -22.94
CA THR A 586 -43.85 -9.60 -24.06
C THR A 586 -45.29 -10.10 -23.98
N LYS A 587 -45.52 -11.40 -23.75
CA LYS A 587 -46.84 -12.02 -23.61
C LYS A 587 -47.65 -11.38 -22.48
N ARG A 588 -47.04 -11.12 -21.33
CA ARG A 588 -47.71 -10.42 -20.22
C ARG A 588 -48.30 -9.07 -20.64
N MET A 589 -47.58 -8.29 -21.44
CA MET A 589 -48.06 -6.99 -21.95
C MET A 589 -49.12 -7.13 -23.05
N LEU A 590 -49.12 -8.23 -23.79
CA LEU A 590 -50.14 -8.53 -24.80
C LEU A 590 -51.46 -9.03 -24.17
N SER A 591 -51.40 -9.66 -22.99
CA SER A 591 -52.56 -10.30 -22.32
C SER A 591 -53.20 -9.49 -21.18
N GLU A 592 -52.70 -8.30 -20.83
CA GLU A 592 -53.22 -7.51 -19.70
C GLU A 592 -54.66 -6.97 -19.96
N PRO A 593 -55.70 -7.38 -19.19
CA PRO A 593 -57.11 -7.09 -19.48
C PRO A 593 -57.63 -5.72 -19.00
N HIS A 594 -56.82 -4.88 -18.35
CA HIS A 594 -57.31 -3.72 -17.57
C HIS A 594 -56.69 -2.37 -17.94
N LEU A 595 -56.35 -2.14 -19.21
CA LEU A 595 -56.09 -0.76 -19.66
C LEU A 595 -57.36 -0.11 -20.22
N PRO A 596 -57.50 1.22 -20.08
CA PRO A 596 -58.51 1.97 -20.81
C PRO A 596 -58.36 1.68 -22.32
N PRO A 597 -59.46 1.70 -23.10
CA PRO A 597 -59.42 1.40 -24.52
C PRO A 597 -58.32 2.24 -25.16
N ALA A 598 -57.33 1.55 -25.73
CA ALA A 598 -56.18 2.23 -26.30
C ALA A 598 -56.67 3.15 -27.43
N PRO A 599 -56.35 4.45 -27.41
CA PRO A 599 -56.92 5.42 -28.36
C PRO A 599 -56.47 5.21 -29.81
N GLU A 600 -55.48 4.34 -30.04
CA GLU A 600 -54.79 4.19 -31.33
C GLU A 600 -54.57 2.72 -31.73
N PRO A 601 -54.79 2.36 -33.00
CA PRO A 601 -54.41 1.06 -33.55
C PRO A 601 -52.95 0.71 -33.27
N GLY A 602 -52.72 -0.49 -32.72
CA GLY A 602 -51.37 -1.02 -32.48
C GLY A 602 -50.67 -0.52 -31.19
N ALA A 603 -51.36 0.20 -30.31
CA ALA A 603 -50.81 0.64 -29.03
C ALA A 603 -50.37 -0.50 -28.10
N VAL A 604 -51.06 -1.66 -28.15
CA VAL A 604 -50.70 -2.86 -27.37
C VAL A 604 -49.33 -3.41 -27.79
N LEU A 605 -49.11 -3.59 -29.11
CA LEU A 605 -47.82 -4.04 -29.63
C LEU A 605 -46.71 -3.02 -29.35
N ARG A 606 -47.00 -1.72 -29.49
CA ARG A 606 -46.04 -0.65 -29.11
C ARG A 606 -45.57 -0.77 -27.66
N ARG A 607 -46.48 -1.05 -26.71
CA ARG A 607 -46.13 -1.28 -25.30
C ARG A 607 -45.33 -2.57 -25.10
N ALA A 608 -45.71 -3.65 -25.75
CA ALA A 608 -45.00 -4.92 -25.69
C ALA A 608 -43.54 -4.78 -26.21
N ILE A 609 -43.33 -4.10 -27.34
CA ILE A 609 -41.99 -3.81 -27.87
C ILE A 609 -41.23 -2.81 -26.98
N ALA A 610 -41.90 -1.88 -26.30
CA ALA A 610 -41.24 -1.04 -25.30
C ALA A 610 -40.72 -1.86 -24.09
N ALA A 611 -41.48 -2.84 -23.61
CA ALA A 611 -41.04 -3.75 -22.55
C ALA A 611 -39.87 -4.62 -23.02
N LEU A 612 -39.93 -5.14 -24.25
CA LEU A 612 -38.85 -5.89 -24.90
C LEU A 612 -37.55 -5.08 -24.96
N ARG A 613 -37.61 -3.82 -25.41
CA ARG A 613 -36.45 -2.90 -25.44
C ARG A 613 -35.87 -2.66 -24.05
N SER A 614 -36.71 -2.52 -23.03
CA SER A 614 -36.25 -2.36 -21.64
C SER A 614 -35.49 -3.59 -21.15
N ARG A 615 -35.96 -4.80 -21.48
CA ARG A 615 -35.27 -6.04 -21.12
C ARG A 615 -33.98 -6.23 -21.89
N ARG A 616 -33.96 -5.91 -23.19
CA ARG A 616 -32.73 -5.86 -23.98
C ARG A 616 -31.69 -4.95 -23.34
N GLN A 617 -32.08 -3.77 -22.87
CA GLN A 617 -31.15 -2.83 -22.23
C GLN A 617 -30.54 -3.42 -20.95
N HIS A 618 -31.31 -4.15 -20.15
CA HIS A 618 -30.82 -4.84 -18.95
C HIS A 618 -29.81 -5.94 -19.28
N GLU A 619 -30.05 -6.73 -20.34
CA GLU A 619 -29.12 -7.78 -20.78
C GLU A 619 -27.85 -7.20 -21.44
N LEU A 620 -27.96 -6.09 -22.17
CA LEU A 620 -26.79 -5.35 -22.66
C LEU A 620 -25.91 -4.85 -21.51
N LEU A 621 -26.52 -4.36 -20.43
CA LEU A 621 -25.80 -3.96 -19.23
C LEU A 621 -25.07 -5.16 -18.60
N ARG A 622 -25.71 -6.33 -18.50
CA ARG A 622 -25.07 -7.57 -18.02
C ARG A 622 -23.82 -7.93 -18.82
N ILE A 623 -23.93 -7.98 -20.15
CA ILE A 623 -22.81 -8.30 -21.05
C ILE A 623 -21.69 -7.27 -20.90
N ALA A 624 -22.02 -5.97 -20.85
CA ALA A 624 -21.03 -4.89 -20.70
C ALA A 624 -20.32 -4.94 -19.35
N CYS A 625 -21.04 -5.19 -18.25
CA CYS A 625 -20.44 -5.34 -16.93
C CYS A 625 -19.54 -6.59 -16.86
N ALA A 626 -19.94 -7.71 -17.46
CA ALA A 626 -19.14 -8.94 -17.49
C ALA A 626 -17.81 -8.74 -18.25
N ASP A 627 -17.84 -8.06 -19.39
CA ASP A 627 -16.66 -7.70 -20.18
C ASP A 627 -15.68 -6.84 -19.35
N VAL A 628 -16.14 -5.70 -18.83
CA VAL A 628 -15.29 -4.78 -18.03
C VAL A 628 -14.79 -5.42 -16.73
N CYS A 629 -15.57 -6.30 -16.11
CA CYS A 629 -15.15 -7.03 -14.92
C CYS A 629 -14.12 -8.13 -15.22
N GLY A 630 -13.91 -8.50 -16.49
CA GLY A 630 -13.00 -9.58 -16.90
C GLY A 630 -13.59 -10.98 -16.79
N MET A 631 -14.93 -11.06 -16.77
CA MET A 631 -15.69 -12.31 -16.63
C MET A 631 -16.13 -12.91 -17.96
N LEU A 632 -16.16 -12.09 -19.01
CA LEU A 632 -16.45 -12.52 -20.36
C LEU A 632 -15.22 -12.25 -21.24
N PRO A 633 -14.57 -13.29 -21.78
CA PRO A 633 -13.49 -13.10 -22.74
C PRO A 633 -13.97 -12.27 -23.93
N SER A 634 -13.12 -11.39 -24.46
CA SER A 634 -13.46 -10.49 -25.58
C SER A 634 -13.96 -11.23 -26.83
N THR A 635 -13.47 -12.46 -27.06
CA THR A 635 -13.91 -13.35 -28.15
C THR A 635 -15.38 -13.77 -28.01
N ASN A 636 -15.95 -13.73 -26.82
CA ASN A 636 -17.30 -14.20 -26.52
C ASN A 636 -18.32 -13.04 -26.41
N VAL A 637 -17.87 -11.79 -26.46
CA VAL A 637 -18.74 -10.61 -26.44
C VAL A 637 -19.61 -10.55 -27.71
N GLY A 638 -19.01 -10.79 -28.89
CA GLY A 638 -19.71 -10.78 -30.17
C GLY A 638 -20.85 -11.80 -30.27
N PRO A 639 -20.60 -13.08 -29.94
CA PRO A 639 -21.64 -14.10 -29.87
C PRO A 639 -22.75 -13.74 -28.88
N ALA A 640 -22.43 -13.28 -27.66
CA ALA A 640 -23.44 -12.91 -26.66
C ALA A 640 -24.34 -11.73 -27.11
N LEU A 641 -23.76 -10.73 -27.77
CA LEU A 641 -24.53 -9.62 -28.35
C LEU A 641 -25.41 -10.06 -29.53
N SER A 642 -24.95 -11.03 -30.30
CA SER A 642 -25.68 -11.58 -31.44
C SER A 642 -26.84 -12.45 -30.97
N ASP A 643 -26.65 -13.31 -29.97
CA ASP A 643 -27.70 -14.09 -29.31
C ASP A 643 -28.80 -13.21 -28.71
N LEU A 644 -28.42 -12.08 -28.10
CA LEU A 644 -29.39 -11.10 -27.60
C LEU A 644 -30.16 -10.43 -28.74
N THR A 645 -29.51 -10.17 -29.87
CA THR A 645 -30.15 -9.59 -31.05
C THR A 645 -31.12 -10.58 -31.69
N ASP A 646 -30.73 -11.85 -31.83
CA ASP A 646 -31.58 -12.97 -32.27
C ASP A 646 -32.85 -13.05 -31.42
N ALA A 647 -32.70 -13.08 -30.10
CA ALA A 647 -33.82 -13.21 -29.18
C ALA A 647 -34.78 -12.02 -29.27
N VAL A 648 -34.26 -10.79 -29.38
CA VAL A 648 -35.08 -9.59 -29.51
C VAL A 648 -35.83 -9.55 -30.85
N LEU A 649 -35.15 -9.84 -31.96
CA LEU A 649 -35.78 -9.84 -33.28
C LEU A 649 -36.82 -10.95 -33.41
N GLY A 650 -36.52 -12.16 -32.93
CA GLY A 650 -37.45 -13.29 -32.94
C GLY A 650 -38.72 -13.01 -32.14
N VAL A 651 -38.59 -12.54 -30.90
CA VAL A 651 -39.76 -12.24 -30.05
C VAL A 651 -40.56 -11.05 -30.58
N ALA A 652 -39.90 -10.03 -31.15
CA ALA A 652 -40.60 -8.92 -31.78
C ALA A 652 -41.41 -9.38 -33.01
N LEU A 653 -40.80 -10.22 -33.86
CA LEU A 653 -41.43 -10.80 -35.04
C LEU A 653 -42.66 -11.62 -34.66
N GLU A 654 -42.54 -12.54 -33.70
CA GLU A 654 -43.66 -13.33 -33.22
C GLU A 654 -44.81 -12.45 -32.70
N ALA A 655 -44.50 -11.42 -31.92
CA ALA A 655 -45.52 -10.50 -31.41
C ALA A 655 -46.25 -9.73 -32.54
N ALA A 656 -45.52 -9.33 -33.59
CA ALA A 656 -46.11 -8.68 -34.76
C ALA A 656 -46.98 -9.65 -35.57
N LEU A 657 -46.54 -10.89 -35.76
CA LEU A 657 -47.30 -11.93 -36.46
C LEU A 657 -48.58 -12.30 -35.71
N VAL A 658 -48.54 -12.43 -34.38
CA VAL A 658 -49.74 -12.68 -33.55
C VAL A 658 -50.76 -11.55 -33.70
N GLN A 659 -50.32 -10.29 -33.70
CA GLN A 659 -51.20 -9.15 -33.94
C GLN A 659 -51.81 -9.17 -35.35
N LEU A 660 -51.01 -9.54 -36.36
CA LEU A 660 -51.49 -9.65 -37.74
C LEU A 660 -52.53 -10.77 -37.89
N ALA A 661 -52.27 -11.94 -37.29
CA ALA A 661 -53.18 -13.08 -37.29
C ALA A 661 -54.52 -12.74 -36.63
N ALA A 662 -54.53 -11.95 -35.54
CA ALA A 662 -55.75 -11.48 -34.90
C ALA A 662 -56.63 -10.61 -35.83
N ARG A 663 -56.03 -9.94 -36.83
CA ARG A 663 -56.77 -9.17 -37.85
C ARG A 663 -57.30 -10.04 -39.01
N HIS A 664 -56.80 -11.26 -39.15
CA HIS A 664 -57.10 -12.19 -40.24
C HIS A 664 -57.73 -13.49 -39.72
N CYS A 665 -58.55 -13.42 -38.67
CA CYS A 665 -59.27 -14.56 -38.09
C CYS A 665 -58.38 -15.78 -37.75
N GLY A 666 -57.13 -15.54 -37.39
CA GLY A 666 -56.17 -16.58 -36.98
C GLY A 666 -55.30 -17.18 -38.09
N ALA A 667 -55.56 -16.87 -39.37
CA ALA A 667 -54.75 -17.36 -40.50
C ALA A 667 -53.82 -16.27 -41.03
N LEU A 668 -52.51 -16.57 -41.11
CA LEU A 668 -51.53 -15.70 -41.76
C LEU A 668 -51.48 -16.00 -43.26
N PRO A 669 -51.45 -14.99 -44.15
CA PRO A 669 -51.37 -15.22 -45.60
C PRO A 669 -49.96 -15.64 -46.08
N MET A 670 -48.97 -15.66 -45.18
CA MET A 670 -47.57 -15.92 -45.51
C MET A 670 -46.78 -16.52 -44.34
N ARG A 671 -45.63 -17.11 -44.67
CA ARG A 671 -44.52 -17.42 -43.75
C ARG A 671 -43.44 -16.37 -43.93
N LEU A 672 -42.85 -15.86 -42.85
CA LEU A 672 -41.81 -14.83 -42.86
C LEU A 672 -40.54 -15.33 -42.17
N ALA A 673 -39.39 -15.04 -42.74
CA ALA A 673 -38.08 -15.26 -42.16
C ALA A 673 -37.25 -13.96 -42.16
N VAL A 674 -36.40 -13.82 -41.15
CA VAL A 674 -35.42 -12.73 -41.03
C VAL A 674 -34.03 -13.35 -41.11
N ILE A 675 -33.25 -12.95 -42.11
CA ILE A 675 -31.91 -13.48 -42.36
C ILE A 675 -30.90 -12.46 -41.86
N ALA A 676 -30.08 -12.86 -40.88
CA ALA A 676 -29.00 -12.04 -40.35
C ALA A 676 -27.86 -11.92 -41.38
N MET A 677 -27.33 -10.71 -41.56
CA MET A 677 -26.28 -10.38 -42.52
C MET A 677 -25.11 -9.67 -41.82
N GLY A 678 -24.00 -9.51 -42.55
CA GLY A 678 -22.84 -8.73 -42.08
C GLY A 678 -22.25 -9.25 -40.77
N ARG A 679 -21.82 -8.33 -39.90
CA ARG A 679 -21.24 -8.66 -38.58
C ARG A 679 -22.23 -9.37 -37.66
N TYR A 680 -23.51 -9.06 -37.79
CA TYR A 680 -24.56 -9.73 -37.03
C TYR A 680 -24.67 -11.21 -37.45
N GLY A 681 -24.74 -11.48 -38.75
CA GLY A 681 -24.75 -12.85 -39.29
C GLY A 681 -23.47 -13.65 -38.97
N GLY A 682 -22.32 -12.97 -38.90
CA GLY A 682 -21.04 -13.57 -38.50
C GLY A 682 -20.84 -13.78 -36.99
N GLN A 683 -21.80 -13.39 -36.14
CA GLN A 683 -21.66 -13.38 -34.68
C GLN A 683 -20.53 -12.47 -34.13
N GLU A 684 -20.16 -11.44 -34.88
CA GLU A 684 -19.08 -10.49 -34.57
C GLU A 684 -19.65 -9.11 -34.17
N SER A 685 -20.82 -9.10 -33.52
CA SER A 685 -21.49 -7.88 -33.10
C SER A 685 -20.67 -7.11 -32.05
N SER A 686 -20.70 -5.78 -32.13
CA SER A 686 -20.14 -4.86 -31.13
C SER A 686 -21.26 -4.06 -30.48
N TYR A 687 -21.01 -3.39 -29.35
CA TYR A 687 -22.05 -2.64 -28.63
C TYR A 687 -22.75 -1.54 -29.46
N ALA A 688 -22.09 -1.04 -30.50
CA ALA A 688 -22.62 -0.04 -31.43
C ALA A 688 -23.02 -0.62 -32.81
N SER A 689 -22.98 -1.94 -32.98
CA SER A 689 -23.36 -2.56 -34.26
C SER A 689 -24.86 -2.41 -34.53
N ASP A 690 -25.18 -2.08 -35.77
CA ASP A 690 -26.53 -2.22 -36.31
C ASP A 690 -26.85 -3.69 -36.59
N ALA A 691 -28.14 -4.03 -36.64
CA ALA A 691 -28.61 -5.36 -37.01
C ALA A 691 -28.93 -5.39 -38.52
N ASP A 692 -27.96 -5.80 -39.32
CA ASP A 692 -28.13 -5.96 -40.77
C ASP A 692 -28.97 -7.20 -41.07
N VAL A 693 -30.15 -7.02 -41.67
CA VAL A 693 -31.10 -8.11 -41.91
C VAL A 693 -31.75 -8.05 -43.31
N LEU A 694 -32.14 -9.22 -43.83
CA LEU A 694 -33.04 -9.37 -44.97
C LEU A 694 -34.35 -10.02 -44.53
N PHE A 695 -35.48 -9.56 -45.07
CA PHE A 695 -36.78 -10.19 -44.86
C PHE A 695 -37.14 -11.02 -46.09
N VAL A 696 -37.46 -12.31 -45.89
CA VAL A 696 -37.86 -13.24 -46.94
C VAL A 696 -39.20 -13.85 -46.57
N TYR A 697 -40.14 -13.92 -47.52
CA TYR A 697 -41.46 -14.49 -47.27
C TYR A 697 -41.86 -15.53 -48.32
N GLU A 698 -42.74 -16.44 -47.91
CA GLU A 698 -43.36 -17.46 -48.74
C GLU A 698 -44.89 -17.37 -48.56
N PRO A 699 -45.69 -17.13 -49.63
CA PRO A 699 -47.15 -17.16 -49.53
C PRO A 699 -47.66 -18.53 -49.05
N GLN A 700 -48.68 -18.54 -48.20
CA GLN A 700 -49.34 -19.80 -47.82
C GLN A 700 -50.14 -20.38 -49.00
N PRO A 701 -50.29 -21.71 -49.12
CA PRO A 701 -51.10 -22.31 -50.18
C PRO A 701 -52.52 -21.75 -50.20
N GLY A 702 -52.95 -21.20 -51.34
CA GLY A 702 -54.27 -20.60 -51.53
C GLY A 702 -54.39 -19.12 -51.09
N ALA A 703 -53.32 -18.50 -50.59
CA ALA A 703 -53.30 -17.07 -50.30
C ALA A 703 -53.01 -16.23 -51.56
N ASP A 704 -53.64 -15.06 -51.69
CA ASP A 704 -53.34 -14.12 -52.76
C ASP A 704 -51.89 -13.58 -52.65
N PRO A 705 -51.06 -13.66 -53.70
CA PRO A 705 -49.67 -13.21 -53.65
C PRO A 705 -49.49 -11.73 -53.31
N GLY A 706 -50.42 -10.87 -53.74
CA GLY A 706 -50.40 -9.43 -53.46
C GLY A 706 -50.69 -9.14 -51.98
N VAL A 707 -51.71 -9.80 -51.42
CA VAL A 707 -52.04 -9.72 -49.98
C VAL A 707 -50.90 -10.27 -49.13
N ALA A 708 -50.31 -11.41 -49.50
CA ALA A 708 -49.15 -11.99 -48.83
C ALA A 708 -47.94 -11.05 -48.83
N SER A 709 -47.65 -10.41 -49.98
CA SER A 709 -46.56 -9.44 -50.12
C SER A 709 -46.78 -8.19 -49.25
N ALA A 710 -47.97 -7.60 -49.32
CA ALA A 710 -48.32 -6.42 -48.54
C ALA A 710 -48.27 -6.70 -47.03
N ALA A 711 -48.72 -7.88 -46.60
CA ALA A 711 -48.65 -8.32 -45.22
C ALA A 711 -47.19 -8.48 -44.74
N ALA A 712 -46.33 -9.13 -45.54
CA ALA A 712 -44.91 -9.30 -45.21
C ALA A 712 -44.17 -7.95 -45.11
N GLN A 713 -44.38 -7.05 -46.08
CA GLN A 713 -43.81 -5.70 -46.05
C GLN A 713 -44.33 -4.90 -44.85
N GLY A 714 -45.63 -5.00 -44.54
CA GLY A 714 -46.24 -4.34 -43.39
C GLY A 714 -45.59 -4.75 -42.06
N VAL A 715 -45.35 -6.05 -41.86
CA VAL A 715 -44.66 -6.58 -40.67
C VAL A 715 -43.22 -6.10 -40.61
N ALA A 716 -42.47 -6.18 -41.72
CA ALA A 716 -41.07 -5.72 -41.77
C ALA A 716 -40.94 -4.23 -41.42
N TRP A 717 -41.73 -3.36 -42.05
CA TRP A 717 -41.74 -1.93 -41.76
C TRP A 717 -42.15 -1.62 -40.32
N GLN A 718 -43.15 -2.35 -39.81
CA GLN A 718 -43.60 -2.19 -38.43
C GLN A 718 -42.50 -2.58 -37.44
N LEU A 719 -41.80 -3.69 -37.65
CA LEU A 719 -40.69 -4.13 -36.80
C LEU A 719 -39.55 -3.11 -36.80
N MET A 720 -39.10 -2.69 -37.98
CA MET A 720 -38.04 -1.69 -38.11
C MET A 720 -38.40 -0.40 -37.37
N ARG A 721 -39.65 0.09 -37.54
CA ARG A 721 -40.11 1.30 -36.86
C ARG A 721 -40.15 1.13 -35.34
N LEU A 722 -40.78 0.07 -34.85
CA LEU A 722 -41.00 -0.14 -33.41
C LEU A 722 -39.70 -0.40 -32.64
N LEU A 723 -38.74 -1.10 -33.25
CA LEU A 723 -37.43 -1.35 -32.65
C LEU A 723 -36.53 -0.10 -32.70
N ALA A 724 -36.65 0.74 -33.74
CA ALA A 724 -35.89 1.98 -33.88
C ALA A 724 -36.46 3.17 -33.09
N GLU A 725 -37.72 3.10 -32.63
CA GLU A 725 -38.33 4.15 -31.82
C GLU A 725 -37.44 4.47 -30.59
N ARG A 726 -37.24 5.77 -30.32
CA ARG A 726 -36.62 6.22 -29.07
C ARG A 726 -37.71 6.45 -28.03
N ARG A 727 -37.44 6.10 -26.77
CA ARG A 727 -38.35 6.36 -25.64
C ARG A 727 -38.66 7.87 -25.59
N SER A 728 -39.93 8.26 -25.62
CA SER A 728 -40.37 9.65 -25.44
C SER A 728 -40.00 10.10 -24.02
N GLY A 729 -38.94 10.91 -23.92
CA GLY A 729 -38.38 11.36 -22.64
C GLY A 729 -36.94 11.86 -22.70
N SER A 730 -36.22 11.64 -23.81
CA SER A 730 -34.83 12.10 -23.98
C SER A 730 -34.76 13.34 -24.91
N ARG A 731 -34.78 14.55 -24.33
CA ARG A 731 -34.23 15.74 -25.00
C ARG A 731 -32.71 15.68 -24.88
N ALA A 732 -32.05 15.03 -25.84
CA ALA A 732 -30.63 15.23 -26.12
C ALA A 732 -30.44 15.15 -27.64
N GLY A 733 -30.18 16.31 -28.24
CA GLY A 733 -30.12 16.50 -29.68
C GLY A 733 -28.95 15.78 -30.32
N TYR A 734 -29.26 14.82 -31.19
CA TYR A 734 -28.39 14.43 -32.30
C TYR A 734 -29.30 14.28 -33.52
N ARG A 735 -29.15 15.21 -34.47
CA ARG A 735 -29.85 15.19 -35.77
C ARG A 735 -29.33 14.00 -36.59
N CYS A 736 -30.24 13.18 -37.09
CA CYS A 736 -29.96 12.17 -38.10
C CYS A 736 -29.68 12.89 -39.43
N ARG A 737 -28.51 12.68 -40.04
CA ARG A 737 -28.25 13.08 -41.43
C ARG A 737 -28.85 12.01 -42.35
N SER A 738 -29.88 12.37 -43.11
CA SER A 738 -30.24 11.63 -44.31
C SER A 738 -29.33 12.07 -45.46
N SER A 739 -28.73 11.11 -46.13
CA SER A 739 -27.99 11.27 -47.37
C SER A 739 -28.93 11.63 -48.52
N SER A 740 -29.06 12.92 -48.81
CA SER A 740 -29.33 13.35 -50.18
C SER A 740 -28.53 14.63 -50.44
N GLY A 741 -27.59 14.54 -51.38
CA GLY A 741 -26.74 15.64 -51.77
C GLY A 741 -27.56 16.72 -52.47
N ARG A 742 -27.51 17.94 -51.93
CA ARG A 742 -27.43 19.20 -52.70
C ARG A 742 -27.07 20.31 -51.72
N SER A 743 -25.85 20.80 -51.87
CA SER A 743 -25.31 21.99 -51.22
C SER A 743 -26.02 23.24 -51.73
N ARG A 744 -26.66 23.99 -50.84
CA ARG A 744 -26.81 25.45 -50.99
C ARG A 744 -26.57 26.11 -49.64
N TRP A 745 -25.54 26.94 -49.60
CA TRP A 745 -25.22 27.83 -48.51
C TRP A 745 -26.21 28.99 -48.51
N ALA A 746 -26.85 29.26 -47.38
CA ALA A 746 -27.49 30.54 -47.10
C ALA A 746 -27.33 30.85 -45.61
N ALA A 747 -26.70 31.99 -45.34
CA ALA A 747 -26.39 32.55 -44.04
C ALA A 747 -27.64 33.12 -43.34
N CYS A 748 -27.69 32.99 -42.01
CA CYS A 748 -28.45 33.81 -41.06
C CYS A 748 -27.84 33.50 -39.67
N GLY A 749 -27.40 34.45 -38.84
CA GLY A 749 -28.00 35.75 -38.53
C GLY A 749 -28.47 35.68 -37.07
N GLN A 750 -27.81 36.46 -36.21
CA GLN A 750 -27.92 36.51 -34.73
C GLN A 750 -29.34 36.77 -34.16
N PRO A 751 -29.54 36.56 -32.83
CA PRO A 751 -30.85 36.48 -32.20
C PRO A 751 -31.39 37.85 -31.76
N ARG A 752 -32.72 38.00 -31.69
CA ARG A 752 -33.39 39.04 -30.91
C ARG A 752 -34.32 38.45 -29.86
N ARG A 753 -34.18 39.00 -28.66
CA ARG A 753 -35.00 38.86 -27.45
C ARG A 753 -36.48 39.18 -27.73
N VAL A 754 -37.39 38.45 -27.08
CA VAL A 754 -38.28 38.95 -26.01
C VAL A 754 -38.39 37.85 -24.96
#